data_AF-N8Y7X7-F1
#
_entry.id   AF-N8Y7X7-F1
#
_cell.length_a   1.000
_cell.length_b   1.000
_cell.length_c   1.000
_cell.angle_alpha   90.00
_cell.angle_beta   90.00
_cell.angle_gamma   90.00
#
_symmetry.space_group_name_H-M   'P 1'
#
loop_
_entity.id
_entity.type
_entity.pdbx_description
1 polymer ?
#
loop_
_entity_poly.entity_id
_entity_poly.type
_entity_poly.pdbx_seq_one_letter_code
_entity_poly.pdbx_strand_id
1 'polypeptide(L)'
;MSLELRPTVIIDVPLIVTEILLNPDQIIIKFPHGETADIGSLCYLKTAKDKRRGIKDIHFGRLVELESFIDSRRNQIRKLIKIISDQLNFGSKNSVTVKNSVDTFVSFIRWSDQNNFNNVLEDYENSMKIFISYSEFLNTRYSKGDISLKHSDTQQARVFNLLSIFFEQNTLSHETKNLKTTDFSKKSKSQAVKTYKKSINYEIRPTKIINLPFEDNVIPFPPEQSIIMFPTKKTLDVGFLCYLHVGPLKLINQKHVRFVQLKSLCETRKIQVRKLINLISDQLKLNNLSVETIHNHWNRFITFMKWADENKFHNVLDCSVSANNTLTFYSEYLSSKFSHQEISLKHATLQLLTVMNTLSTFFDGDNFRHKANSLKVSDFKKKLSTQLPIIIKPTIRYEIRTSKIIDLPLKIDENILNPEEVIIRFSNGRSVDLGALCYLKAEPVKEYKQGTSRYQKNGRLVHLQSLSNSRQDQIKRLITIVSDQLNHSGLRVKTIIDSISRFVAFMRWADESHLHDVLDSSDKAHNTLKVYSQFLREKFLRNEITLKHAERQHTIVIKILSDFFDEDDFGHGLFVFKSKFNISTATEPPCELAQARLLALCNALFKGIGSLVLDQKSYPYKLNLPEFLDLPNNFLWLFPAESWFKRPENAFIKRKICFGFNYRTGQLNTIKEIKILRGHSLRGDEKIIIEAQNNIDAANSNYRNSQRMHVATVAQNAFIVLFLAETGMNWAQLVDLTWSRNYQINSERQLFRTIKWRANGKECYFELSSGFMPIFKRYLQLRDFLLGNQPCEWLFFKLGKRGLGQPSQIKDSLHNFFKSLKKIDPNLTEIHSRQWRAAKSDWLIRNTDVSTTALVLQNTEKTVLSSYIAGSETKHWEEMSNFLNQVSNVVQGKRENTKNITLRAVGGCSSLGKPKSISEKIPIASNCVEPEGCLFCDKFKIHVDEIDIRKLLSCRYCVKKIAPLTSDQNTYENLIQPILNRIDIFVTEIKKRNNDLLEKIQYEVDEEGELETYWRRKLEMFMELGVVI
;
A
#
# COMPACT_ATOMS: atom_id res chain seq x y z
N MET A 1 14.72 40.02 22.72
CA MET A 1 14.88 39.88 21.25
C MET A 1 13.51 39.98 20.59
N SER A 2 13.33 40.91 19.66
CA SER A 2 12.09 41.14 18.91
C SER A 2 12.10 40.32 17.61
N LEU A 3 10.98 39.66 17.30
CA LEU A 3 10.78 38.99 16.01
C LEU A 3 10.40 40.03 14.95
N GLU A 4 11.11 40.05 13.83
CA GLU A 4 10.94 41.03 12.76
C GLU A 4 10.93 40.39 11.36
N LEU A 5 10.61 41.18 10.33
CA LEU A 5 10.59 40.69 8.95
C LEU A 5 11.99 40.78 8.34
N ARG A 6 12.46 39.66 7.81
CA ARG A 6 13.66 39.62 6.98
C ARG A 6 13.34 40.06 5.53
N PRO A 7 14.33 40.51 4.76
CA PRO A 7 14.20 40.66 3.31
C PRO A 7 13.78 39.33 2.66
N THR A 8 12.81 39.38 1.74
CA THR A 8 12.27 38.19 1.05
C THR A 8 12.24 38.38 -0.47
N VAL A 9 12.59 37.34 -1.22
CA VAL A 9 12.48 37.27 -2.68
C VAL A 9 11.69 36.03 -3.07
N ILE A 10 10.73 36.17 -3.99
CA ILE A 10 9.95 35.04 -4.50
C ILE A 10 10.62 34.50 -5.76
N ILE A 11 10.82 33.18 -5.81
CA ILE A 11 11.39 32.48 -6.96
C ILE A 11 10.44 31.36 -7.38
N ASP A 12 10.15 31.25 -8.68
CA ASP A 12 9.35 30.15 -9.22
C ASP A 12 10.19 28.87 -9.30
N VAL A 13 9.60 27.74 -8.91
CA VAL A 13 10.19 26.41 -9.11
C VAL A 13 9.34 25.60 -10.11
N PRO A 14 9.95 24.79 -11.00
CA PRO A 14 11.38 24.49 -11.09
C PRO A 14 12.24 25.67 -11.58
N LEU A 15 13.48 25.73 -11.08
CA LEU A 15 14.48 26.74 -11.46
C LEU A 15 14.87 26.58 -12.93
N ILE A 16 15.20 27.70 -13.57
CA ILE A 16 15.80 27.70 -14.90
C ILE A 16 17.27 27.25 -14.79
N VAL A 17 17.78 26.49 -15.76
CA VAL A 17 19.09 25.80 -15.72
C VAL A 17 20.30 26.72 -15.42
N THR A 18 20.14 28.04 -15.56
CA THR A 18 21.16 29.07 -15.35
C THR A 18 21.00 29.89 -14.06
N GLU A 19 20.01 29.59 -13.22
CA GLU A 19 19.65 30.44 -12.09
C GLU A 19 20.57 30.20 -10.86
N ILE A 20 21.40 31.20 -10.53
CA ILE A 20 22.31 31.17 -9.37
C ILE A 20 21.58 31.73 -8.14
N LEU A 21 21.33 30.88 -7.15
CA LEU A 21 20.70 31.28 -5.88
C LEU A 21 21.73 31.93 -4.92
N LEU A 22 21.91 33.25 -5.04
CA LEU A 22 22.88 33.99 -4.22
C LEU A 22 22.48 34.03 -2.74
N ASN A 23 21.23 34.39 -2.42
CA ASN A 23 20.76 34.64 -1.03
C ASN A 23 19.64 33.66 -0.60
N PRO A 24 19.95 32.38 -0.27
CA PRO A 24 18.94 31.36 0.03
C PRO A 24 18.11 31.64 1.29
N ASP A 25 18.65 32.40 2.24
CA ASP A 25 17.97 32.91 3.43
C ASP A 25 16.85 33.90 3.11
N GLN A 26 16.85 34.50 1.92
CA GLN A 26 15.82 35.43 1.48
C GLN A 26 14.67 34.74 0.73
N ILE A 27 14.86 33.49 0.29
CA ILE A 27 13.98 32.86 -0.71
C ILE A 27 12.63 32.40 -0.14
N ILE A 28 11.57 32.72 -0.87
CA ILE A 28 10.26 32.07 -0.82
C ILE A 28 10.06 31.38 -2.17
N ILE A 29 9.86 30.07 -2.18
CA ILE A 29 9.60 29.37 -3.44
C ILE A 29 8.12 29.43 -3.80
N LYS A 30 7.82 29.53 -5.09
CA LYS A 30 6.47 29.49 -5.66
C LYS A 30 6.35 28.30 -6.61
N PHE A 31 5.40 27.41 -6.32
CA PHE A 31 5.16 26.20 -7.12
C PHE A 31 4.32 26.52 -8.36
N PRO A 32 4.31 25.65 -9.39
CA PRO A 32 3.60 25.91 -10.66
C PRO A 32 2.08 26.15 -10.55
N HIS A 33 1.47 25.86 -9.41
CA HIS A 33 0.03 26.07 -9.15
C HIS A 33 -0.24 27.34 -8.31
N GLY A 34 0.76 28.21 -8.15
CA GLY A 34 0.65 29.50 -7.46
C GLY A 34 0.84 29.47 -5.94
N GLU A 35 0.90 28.29 -5.32
CA GLU A 35 1.15 28.18 -3.87
C GLU A 35 2.63 28.42 -3.53
N THR A 36 2.91 29.01 -2.37
CA THR A 36 4.28 29.36 -1.93
C THR A 36 4.72 28.58 -0.70
N ALA A 37 6.04 28.45 -0.51
CA ALA A 37 6.65 27.96 0.71
C ALA A 37 7.87 28.82 1.09
N ASP A 38 7.83 29.40 2.30
CA ASP A 38 8.96 30.15 2.86
C ASP A 38 10.01 29.16 3.42
N ILE A 39 10.96 28.81 2.56
CA ILE A 39 12.10 27.93 2.89
C ILE A 39 13.27 28.75 3.44
N GLY A 40 13.50 29.98 2.99
CA GLY A 40 14.60 30.83 3.48
C GLY A 40 14.51 31.14 4.97
N SER A 41 13.31 31.16 5.55
CA SER A 41 13.13 31.28 7.02
C SER A 41 13.78 30.15 7.81
N LEU A 42 14.09 29.00 7.20
CA LEU A 42 14.77 27.88 7.87
C LEU A 42 16.26 28.14 8.14
N CYS A 43 16.81 29.26 7.68
CA CYS A 43 18.13 29.73 8.09
C CYS A 43 18.13 30.37 9.50
N TYR A 44 16.97 30.52 10.14
CA TYR A 44 16.81 31.13 11.46
C TYR A 44 16.18 30.12 12.42
N LEU A 45 16.77 29.93 13.61
CA LEU A 45 16.25 28.96 14.59
C LEU A 45 14.92 29.40 15.21
N LYS A 46 14.72 30.71 15.39
CA LYS A 46 13.48 31.25 15.97
C LYS A 46 12.65 31.96 14.91
N THR A 47 11.52 31.34 14.57
CA THR A 47 10.57 31.89 13.60
C THR A 47 9.12 31.83 14.08
N ALA A 48 8.33 32.84 13.72
CA ALA A 48 6.90 32.88 14.01
C ALA A 48 6.08 33.20 12.76
N LYS A 49 4.83 32.74 12.74
CA LYS A 49 3.86 33.28 11.77
C LYS A 49 3.40 34.63 12.27
N ASP A 50 3.42 35.66 11.42
CA ASP A 50 2.76 36.91 11.74
C ASP A 50 1.23 36.66 11.76
N LYS A 51 0.64 36.72 12.95
CA LYS A 51 -0.80 36.49 13.14
C LYS A 51 -1.64 37.75 12.82
N ARG A 52 -0.99 38.90 12.59
CA ARG A 52 -1.65 40.19 12.31
C ARG A 52 -1.93 40.39 10.81
N ARG A 53 -1.24 39.65 9.93
CA ARG A 53 -1.40 39.71 8.46
C ARG A 53 -2.38 38.64 7.97
N GLY A 54 -3.25 39.00 7.04
CA GLY A 54 -4.33 38.13 6.57
C GLY A 54 -3.84 37.02 5.65
N ILE A 55 -4.71 36.06 5.30
CA ILE A 55 -4.42 34.97 4.33
C ILE A 55 -4.06 35.51 2.93
N LYS A 56 -4.27 36.80 2.65
CA LYS A 56 -3.89 37.43 1.38
C LYS A 56 -2.42 37.87 1.31
N ASP A 57 -1.69 37.85 2.43
CA ASP A 57 -0.31 38.35 2.55
C ASP A 57 0.74 37.23 2.64
N ILE A 58 0.52 36.09 1.98
CA ILE A 58 1.39 34.88 2.03
C ILE A 58 2.78 35.15 1.41
N HIS A 59 2.94 36.27 0.70
CA HIS A 59 4.15 36.66 0.00
C HIS A 59 5.21 37.33 0.89
N PHE A 60 4.91 37.65 2.15
CA PHE A 60 5.77 38.47 3.02
C PHE A 60 6.70 37.69 3.98
N GLY A 61 6.80 36.36 3.83
CA GLY A 61 7.68 35.53 4.67
C GLY A 61 7.28 35.48 6.15
N ARG A 62 7.99 34.67 6.94
CA ARG A 62 7.81 34.55 8.40
C ARG A 62 8.64 35.58 9.15
N LEU A 63 8.15 35.95 10.33
CA LEU A 63 8.94 36.74 11.28
C LEU A 63 10.08 35.86 11.80
N VAL A 64 11.29 36.42 11.86
CA VAL A 64 12.50 35.76 12.33
C VAL A 64 13.15 36.60 13.43
N GLU A 65 13.93 35.96 14.30
CA GLU A 65 14.85 36.64 15.20
C GLU A 65 16.20 36.72 14.47
N LEU A 66 16.67 37.92 14.11
CA LEU A 66 17.88 38.07 13.29
C LEU A 66 19.12 37.46 13.94
N GLU A 67 19.22 37.53 15.27
CA GLU A 67 20.31 36.92 16.05
C GLU A 67 20.30 35.38 16.05
N SER A 68 19.18 34.76 15.65
CA SER A 68 19.05 33.29 15.53
C SER A 68 19.49 32.74 14.18
N PHE A 69 20.12 33.57 13.35
CA PHE A 69 20.60 33.22 12.02
C PHE A 69 21.76 32.22 12.08
N ILE A 70 21.69 31.17 11.25
CA ILE A 70 22.73 30.17 11.08
C ILE A 70 23.25 30.23 9.65
N ASP A 71 24.51 30.61 9.48
CA ASP A 71 25.12 30.73 8.15
C ASP A 71 25.26 29.37 7.44
N SER A 72 25.59 28.30 8.18
CA SER A 72 25.70 26.94 7.62
C SER A 72 24.40 26.44 6.96
N ARG A 73 23.24 26.93 7.42
CA ARG A 73 21.92 26.61 6.83
C ARG A 73 21.75 27.16 5.42
N ARG A 74 22.47 28.22 5.01
CA ARG A 74 22.38 28.76 3.63
C ARG A 74 22.69 27.70 2.58
N ASN A 75 23.77 26.95 2.78
CA ASN A 75 24.18 25.89 1.85
C ASN A 75 23.20 24.72 1.84
N GLN A 76 22.67 24.37 3.02
CA GLN A 76 21.66 23.32 3.16
C GLN A 76 20.34 23.70 2.48
N ILE A 77 19.87 24.94 2.65
CA ILE A 77 18.66 25.43 2.01
C ILE A 77 18.84 25.55 0.50
N ARG A 78 20.01 25.99 0.01
CA ARG A 78 20.32 25.98 -1.42
C ARG A 78 20.26 24.56 -2.01
N LYS A 79 20.81 23.57 -1.31
CA LYS A 79 20.72 22.15 -1.70
C LYS A 79 19.26 21.67 -1.73
N LEU A 80 18.47 22.03 -0.72
CA LEU A 80 17.05 21.66 -0.65
C LEU A 80 16.25 22.24 -1.83
N ILE A 81 16.46 23.51 -2.18
CA ILE A 81 15.76 24.15 -3.31
C ILE A 81 16.12 23.44 -4.63
N LYS A 82 17.39 23.07 -4.82
CA LYS A 82 17.82 22.30 -5.99
C LYS A 82 17.13 20.93 -6.05
N ILE A 83 17.07 20.21 -4.94
CA ILE A 83 16.35 18.91 -4.87
C ILE A 83 14.86 19.08 -5.22
N ILE A 84 14.22 20.14 -4.74
CA ILE A 84 12.81 20.42 -5.05
C ILE A 84 12.63 20.69 -6.55
N SER A 85 13.53 21.50 -7.13
CA SER A 85 13.55 21.80 -8.56
C SER A 85 13.75 20.52 -9.40
N ASP A 86 14.70 19.67 -9.01
CA ASP A 86 15.00 18.42 -9.72
C ASP A 86 13.83 17.42 -9.62
N GLN A 87 13.13 17.37 -8.48
CA GLN A 87 11.92 16.57 -8.33
C GLN A 87 10.76 17.05 -9.20
N LEU A 88 10.67 18.36 -9.48
CA LEU A 88 9.66 18.94 -10.37
C LEU A 88 10.02 18.76 -11.85
N ASN A 89 11.32 18.83 -12.19
CA ASN A 89 11.80 18.68 -13.57
C ASN A 89 11.92 17.22 -14.03
N PHE A 90 12.44 16.36 -13.16
CA PHE A 90 12.86 15.00 -13.51
C PHE A 90 12.14 13.91 -12.70
N GLY A 91 11.39 14.28 -11.67
CA GLY A 91 10.64 13.34 -10.84
C GLY A 91 9.32 12.89 -11.45
N SER A 92 8.85 11.70 -11.08
CA SER A 92 7.54 11.16 -11.47
C SER A 92 6.36 11.71 -10.64
N LYS A 93 6.64 12.57 -9.65
CA LYS A 93 5.64 13.12 -8.71
C LYS A 93 5.07 14.43 -9.24
N ASN A 94 3.75 14.62 -9.14
CA ASN A 94 3.12 15.89 -9.49
C ASN A 94 3.49 17.02 -8.51
N SER A 95 3.37 18.27 -8.95
CA SER A 95 3.74 19.48 -8.19
C SER A 95 3.08 19.56 -6.81
N VAL A 96 1.81 19.16 -6.70
CA VAL A 96 1.05 19.13 -5.44
C VAL A 96 1.66 18.12 -4.45
N THR A 97 2.13 16.98 -4.94
CA THR A 97 2.75 15.94 -4.11
C THR A 97 4.15 16.36 -3.65
N VAL A 98 4.93 16.98 -4.53
CA VAL A 98 6.24 17.55 -4.18
C VAL A 98 6.06 18.62 -3.10
N LYS A 99 5.15 19.59 -3.30
CA LYS A 99 4.86 20.62 -2.30
C LYS A 99 4.43 20.03 -0.95
N ASN A 100 3.51 19.07 -0.94
CA ASN A 100 3.08 18.42 0.30
C ASN A 100 4.24 17.72 1.04
N SER A 101 5.25 17.25 0.30
CA SER A 101 6.45 16.64 0.86
C SER A 101 7.37 17.72 1.45
N VAL A 102 7.52 18.86 0.76
CA VAL A 102 8.24 20.04 1.25
C VAL A 102 7.59 20.61 2.51
N ASP A 103 6.26 20.83 2.53
CA ASP A 103 5.54 21.34 3.70
C ASP A 103 5.73 20.43 4.94
N THR A 104 5.77 19.13 4.71
CA THR A 104 6.04 18.11 5.75
C THR A 104 7.48 18.22 6.26
N PHE A 105 8.46 18.32 5.36
CA PHE A 105 9.87 18.43 5.71
C PHE A 105 10.22 19.74 6.42
N VAL A 106 9.64 20.85 5.96
CA VAL A 106 9.72 22.16 6.63
C VAL A 106 9.13 22.10 8.05
N SER A 107 8.06 21.33 8.25
CA SER A 107 7.45 21.15 9.58
C SER A 107 8.33 20.30 10.50
N PHE A 108 9.01 19.29 9.98
CA PHE A 108 10.01 18.50 10.70
C PHE A 108 11.17 19.37 11.16
N ILE A 109 11.79 20.14 10.27
CA ILE A 109 12.92 21.01 10.61
C ILE A 109 12.53 22.00 11.72
N ARG A 110 11.37 22.64 11.60
CA ARG A 110 10.88 23.59 12.62
C ARG A 110 10.61 22.92 13.96
N TRP A 111 10.10 21.70 13.95
CA TRP A 111 9.95 20.93 15.18
C TRP A 111 11.31 20.64 15.80
N SER A 112 12.31 20.30 14.99
CA SER A 112 13.69 20.04 15.45
C SER A 112 14.28 21.29 16.10
N ASP A 113 14.21 22.44 15.44
CA ASP A 113 14.73 23.71 15.98
C ASP A 113 14.00 24.11 17.28
N GLN A 114 12.69 23.86 17.39
CA GLN A 114 11.91 24.10 18.61
C GLN A 114 12.28 23.18 19.79
N ASN A 115 12.85 22.01 19.50
CA ASN A 115 13.32 21.06 20.51
C ASN A 115 14.86 21.12 20.68
N ASN A 116 15.49 22.23 20.27
CA ASN A 116 16.93 22.49 20.34
C ASN A 116 17.80 21.52 19.51
N PHE A 117 17.23 20.84 18.51
CA PHE A 117 17.95 20.03 17.54
C PHE A 117 18.41 20.88 16.34
N ASN A 118 19.24 21.88 16.63
CA ASN A 118 19.60 22.96 15.69
C ASN A 118 20.46 22.49 14.50
N ASN A 119 21.08 21.31 14.61
CA ASN A 119 21.96 20.68 13.62
C ASN A 119 21.26 19.61 12.75
N VAL A 120 19.93 19.66 12.62
CA VAL A 120 19.11 18.64 11.93
C VAL A 120 19.44 18.41 10.44
N LEU A 121 20.21 19.27 9.79
CA LEU A 121 20.61 19.10 8.38
C LEU A 121 22.14 19.02 8.19
N GLU A 122 22.91 18.89 9.26
CA GLU A 122 24.38 18.87 9.19
C GLU A 122 24.92 17.51 8.74
N ASP A 123 24.40 16.42 9.30
CA ASP A 123 24.79 15.06 8.93
C ASP A 123 23.59 14.09 8.97
N TYR A 124 23.66 13.04 8.15
CA TYR A 124 22.58 12.08 7.99
C TYR A 124 22.28 11.31 9.27
N GLU A 125 23.32 10.94 10.04
CA GLU A 125 23.16 10.11 11.22
C GLU A 125 22.42 10.86 12.34
N ASN A 126 22.80 12.12 12.57
CA ASN A 126 22.11 13.02 13.47
C ASN A 126 20.69 13.33 12.99
N SER A 127 20.50 13.57 11.69
CA SER A 127 19.17 13.77 11.09
C SER A 127 18.26 12.56 11.33
N MET A 128 18.79 11.34 11.24
CA MET A 128 18.07 10.10 11.50
C MET A 128 17.76 9.90 12.98
N LYS A 129 18.67 10.26 13.90
CA LYS A 129 18.39 10.27 15.35
C LYS A 129 17.25 11.24 15.68
N ILE A 130 17.30 12.46 15.14
CA ILE A 130 16.24 13.47 15.32
C ILE A 130 14.93 13.02 14.67
N PHE A 131 14.99 12.32 13.53
CA PHE A 131 13.83 11.72 12.87
C PHE A 131 13.17 10.62 13.71
N ILE A 132 13.93 9.82 14.46
CA ILE A 132 13.37 8.83 15.41
C ILE A 132 12.59 9.57 16.50
N SER A 133 13.18 10.59 17.12
CA SER A 133 12.50 11.41 18.14
C SER A 133 11.24 12.10 17.57
N TYR A 134 11.29 12.57 16.32
CA TYR A 134 10.13 13.12 15.62
C TYR A 134 9.05 12.08 15.37
N SER A 135 9.44 10.84 15.05
CA SER A 135 8.51 9.71 14.83
C SER A 135 7.82 9.31 16.13
N GLU A 136 8.53 9.29 17.25
CA GLU A 136 7.97 9.09 18.60
C GLU A 136 7.00 10.21 18.97
N PHE A 137 7.36 11.46 18.67
CA PHE A 137 6.46 12.61 18.83
C PHE A 137 5.16 12.43 18.02
N LEU A 138 5.25 12.02 16.75
CA LEU A 138 4.08 11.75 15.93
C LEU A 138 3.24 10.57 16.46
N ASN A 139 3.88 9.50 16.91
CA ASN A 139 3.19 8.35 17.50
C ASN A 139 2.50 8.71 18.83
N THR A 140 3.10 9.59 19.62
CA THR A 140 2.49 10.13 20.84
C THR A 140 1.26 10.97 20.51
N ARG A 141 1.35 11.82 19.48
CA ARG A 141 0.20 12.60 18.99
C ARG A 141 -0.90 11.72 18.43
N TYR A 142 -0.55 10.62 17.76
CA TYR A 142 -1.52 9.61 17.33
C TYR A 142 -2.21 8.95 18.53
N SER A 143 -1.43 8.51 19.53
CA SER A 143 -1.94 7.86 20.73
C SER A 143 -2.87 8.77 21.55
N LYS A 144 -2.62 10.08 21.52
CA LYS A 144 -3.47 11.12 22.13
C LYS A 144 -4.68 11.51 21.27
N GLY A 145 -4.82 10.97 20.06
CA GLY A 145 -5.91 11.29 19.13
C GLY A 145 -5.75 12.62 18.37
N ASP A 146 -4.60 13.31 18.49
CA ASP A 146 -4.36 14.58 17.80
C ASP A 146 -4.22 14.43 16.28
N ILE A 147 -3.75 13.26 15.83
CA ILE A 147 -3.55 12.92 14.41
C ILE A 147 -3.97 11.48 14.13
N SER A 148 -4.41 11.17 12.91
CA SER A 148 -4.69 9.78 12.50
C SER A 148 -3.42 8.96 12.25
N LEU A 149 -3.49 7.63 12.37
CA LEU A 149 -2.39 6.71 12.04
C LEU A 149 -1.85 6.95 10.61
N LYS A 150 -2.75 7.09 9.64
CA LYS A 150 -2.40 7.40 8.25
C LYS A 150 -1.64 8.72 8.11
N HIS A 151 -1.98 9.73 8.91
CA HIS A 151 -1.28 11.01 8.92
C HIS A 151 0.12 10.85 9.52
N SER A 152 0.27 10.15 10.65
CA SER A 152 1.57 9.82 11.24
C SER A 152 2.48 9.09 10.24
N ASP A 153 2.00 7.99 9.66
CA ASP A 153 2.75 7.17 8.71
C ASP A 153 3.14 7.98 7.45
N THR A 154 2.22 8.81 6.94
CA THR A 154 2.49 9.65 5.75
C THR A 154 3.54 10.74 6.05
N GLN A 155 3.50 11.36 7.24
CA GLN A 155 4.49 12.36 7.63
C GLN A 155 5.88 11.72 7.76
N GLN A 156 5.97 10.59 8.47
CA GLN A 156 7.22 9.84 8.64
C GLN A 156 7.83 9.44 7.30
N ALA A 157 7.03 8.84 6.41
CA ALA A 157 7.51 8.42 5.09
C ALA A 157 7.99 9.60 4.23
N ARG A 158 7.34 10.76 4.29
CA ARG A 158 7.76 11.95 3.52
C ARG A 158 9.05 12.55 4.03
N VAL A 159 9.21 12.67 5.35
CA VAL A 159 10.44 13.18 5.97
C VAL A 159 11.60 12.24 5.66
N PHE A 160 11.42 10.94 5.87
CA PHE A 160 12.44 9.93 5.57
C PHE A 160 12.92 10.01 4.11
N ASN A 161 11.98 9.99 3.16
CA ASN A 161 12.34 10.07 1.74
C ASN A 161 13.09 11.36 1.38
N LEU A 162 12.70 12.51 1.94
CA LEU A 162 13.41 13.77 1.68
C LEU A 162 14.78 13.81 2.36
N LEU A 163 14.95 13.24 3.56
CA LEU A 163 16.26 13.09 4.21
C LEU A 163 17.19 12.20 3.37
N SER A 164 16.71 11.05 2.90
CA SER A 164 17.51 10.15 2.06
C SER A 164 17.99 10.84 0.79
N ILE A 165 17.13 11.63 0.14
CA ILE A 165 17.49 12.40 -1.05
C ILE A 165 18.45 13.55 -0.70
N PHE A 166 18.19 14.25 0.42
CA PHE A 166 19.02 15.37 0.88
C PHE A 166 20.47 14.96 1.18
N PHE A 167 20.67 13.76 1.71
CA PHE A 167 21.99 13.20 2.03
C PHE A 167 22.51 12.17 1.02
N GLU A 168 21.89 12.09 -0.16
CA GLU A 168 22.31 11.22 -1.28
C GLU A 168 22.50 9.74 -0.89
N GLN A 169 21.64 9.26 0.01
CA GLN A 169 21.62 7.84 0.41
C GLN A 169 20.81 7.05 -0.61
N ASN A 170 21.41 6.02 -1.22
CA ASN A 170 20.70 5.10 -2.10
C ASN A 170 19.50 4.49 -1.37
N THR A 171 18.29 4.72 -1.87
CA THR A 171 17.07 4.12 -1.36
C THR A 171 17.02 2.63 -1.72
N LEU A 172 17.79 1.82 -1.00
CA LEU A 172 17.51 0.40 -0.78
C LEU A 172 16.65 0.32 0.48
N SER A 173 15.34 0.31 0.30
CA SER A 173 14.38 0.08 1.38
C SER A 173 14.55 -1.34 1.93
N HIS A 174 15.23 -1.51 3.06
CA HIS A 174 15.22 -2.78 3.79
C HIS A 174 15.14 -2.74 5.32
N GLU A 175 15.11 -1.58 5.98
CA GLU A 175 15.10 -1.53 7.47
C GLU A 175 13.90 -0.85 8.15
N THR A 176 12.81 -0.51 7.45
CA THR A 176 11.59 0.03 8.10
C THR A 176 10.30 -0.74 7.85
N LYS A 177 10.39 -2.01 7.42
CA LYS A 177 9.22 -2.91 7.33
C LYS A 177 8.98 -3.82 8.55
N ASN A 178 9.83 -3.78 9.59
CA ASN A 178 9.65 -4.64 10.78
C ASN A 178 9.09 -3.91 12.02
N LEU A 179 8.36 -2.82 11.85
CA LEU A 179 7.55 -2.22 12.92
C LEU A 179 6.12 -2.00 12.43
N LYS A 180 5.41 -3.12 12.17
CA LYS A 180 3.94 -3.30 12.29
C LYS A 180 3.54 -4.68 11.75
N THR A 181 3.67 -5.70 12.60
CA THR A 181 2.71 -6.81 12.80
C THR A 181 3.25 -7.68 13.93
N THR A 182 3.11 -7.21 15.17
CA THR A 182 2.92 -8.11 16.31
C THR A 182 1.73 -7.58 17.08
N ASP A 183 0.72 -8.44 17.14
CA ASP A 183 -0.53 -8.24 17.86
C ASP A 183 -0.28 -7.81 19.30
N PHE A 184 -0.85 -6.65 19.65
CA PHE A 184 -1.19 -6.29 21.01
C PHE A 184 -2.38 -7.15 21.48
N SER A 185 -2.19 -8.46 21.60
CA SER A 185 -3.09 -9.32 22.39
C SER A 185 -2.43 -10.65 22.72
N LYS A 186 -1.59 -10.67 23.77
CA LYS A 186 -1.56 -11.70 24.83
C LYS A 186 -0.31 -11.52 25.71
N LYS A 187 -0.53 -11.09 26.95
CA LYS A 187 0.39 -11.36 28.06
C LYS A 187 0.22 -12.83 28.46
N SER A 188 1.29 -13.62 28.41
CA SER A 188 1.61 -14.61 29.45
C SER A 188 3.07 -15.04 29.33
N LYS A 189 3.72 -15.18 30.47
CA LYS A 189 5.11 -15.57 30.70
C LYS A 189 5.43 -16.95 30.13
N SER A 190 6.62 -17.13 29.56
CA SER A 190 7.47 -18.33 29.79
C SER A 190 8.91 -18.07 29.34
N GLN A 191 9.82 -18.77 30.00
CA GLN A 191 11.28 -18.62 30.03
C GLN A 191 12.02 -18.57 28.68
N ALA A 192 13.04 -17.71 28.68
CA ALA A 192 14.36 -17.82 28.08
C ALA A 192 14.66 -19.01 27.14
N VAL A 193 14.94 -18.69 25.87
CA VAL A 193 16.05 -19.29 25.12
C VAL A 193 16.88 -18.15 24.52
N LYS A 194 18.07 -17.95 25.11
CA LYS A 194 19.10 -17.03 24.62
C LYS A 194 19.69 -17.56 23.31
N THR A 195 19.55 -16.81 22.23
CA THR A 195 20.51 -16.83 21.12
C THR A 195 20.98 -15.41 20.85
N TYR A 196 22.19 -15.10 21.33
CA TYR A 196 22.88 -13.84 21.11
C TYR A 196 23.13 -13.62 19.61
N LYS A 197 22.53 -12.60 19.01
CA LYS A 197 23.14 -11.87 17.87
C LYS A 197 23.80 -10.62 18.42
N LYS A 198 25.11 -10.71 18.64
CA LYS A 198 25.98 -9.57 19.00
C LYS A 198 25.89 -8.51 17.90
N SER A 199 25.51 -7.28 18.25
CA SER A 199 25.70 -6.10 17.41
C SER A 199 27.20 -5.88 17.20
N ILE A 200 27.67 -5.92 15.96
CA ILE A 200 29.07 -5.61 15.63
C ILE A 200 29.20 -4.09 15.50
N ASN A 201 29.91 -3.44 16.43
CA ASN A 201 30.23 -2.02 16.36
C ASN A 201 31.42 -1.80 15.41
N TYR A 202 31.22 -1.00 14.36
CA TYR A 202 32.28 -0.51 13.46
C TYR A 202 32.68 0.91 13.85
N GLU A 203 33.97 1.19 13.90
CA GLU A 203 34.54 2.44 14.39
C GLU A 203 35.55 3.02 13.37
N ILE A 204 35.89 4.31 13.52
CA ILE A 204 36.95 4.94 12.73
C ILE A 204 38.29 4.57 13.34
N ARG A 205 39.16 3.93 12.55
CA ARG A 205 40.54 3.65 12.95
C ARG A 205 41.45 4.87 12.79
N PRO A 206 42.59 4.94 13.50
CA PRO A 206 43.60 5.95 13.23
C PRO A 206 44.07 5.90 11.77
N THR A 207 44.20 7.04 11.11
CA THR A 207 44.65 7.12 9.71
C THR A 207 45.77 8.14 9.50
N LYS A 208 46.72 7.83 8.63
CA LYS A 208 47.84 8.69 8.20
C LYS A 208 47.97 8.65 6.68
N ILE A 209 48.24 9.82 6.10
CA ILE A 209 48.52 9.91 4.65
C ILE A 209 49.98 9.54 4.40
N ILE A 210 50.21 8.72 3.38
CA ILE A 210 51.51 8.35 2.84
C ILE A 210 51.60 8.86 1.41
N ASN A 211 52.54 9.76 1.14
CA ASN A 211 52.79 10.23 -0.21
C ASN A 211 53.61 9.20 -0.98
N LEU A 212 53.18 8.83 -2.18
CA LEU A 212 53.93 7.95 -3.07
C LEU A 212 54.51 8.70 -4.28
N PRO A 213 55.62 8.21 -4.86
CA PRO A 213 56.48 7.14 -4.34
C PRO A 213 57.33 7.65 -3.14
N PHE A 214 57.67 6.76 -2.21
CA PHE A 214 58.60 7.08 -1.11
C PHE A 214 60.01 6.55 -1.42
N GLU A 215 61.05 7.24 -0.94
CA GLU A 215 62.45 6.95 -1.31
C GLU A 215 62.93 5.60 -0.75
N ASP A 216 62.71 5.32 0.54
CA ASP A 216 63.13 4.08 1.20
C ASP A 216 62.04 3.01 1.29
N ASN A 217 62.35 1.72 1.08
CA ASN A 217 61.40 0.59 1.16
C ASN A 217 60.82 0.32 2.57
N VAL A 218 60.98 1.26 3.49
CA VAL A 218 60.50 1.23 4.87
C VAL A 218 59.28 2.13 5.00
N ILE A 219 58.10 1.54 5.25
CA ILE A 219 56.89 2.31 5.54
C ILE A 219 57.09 3.03 6.89
N PRO A 220 57.07 4.37 6.95
CA PRO A 220 57.34 5.12 8.18
C PRO A 220 56.21 5.02 9.23
N PHE A 221 55.12 4.32 8.92
CA PHE A 221 53.93 4.22 9.75
C PHE A 221 53.32 2.81 9.74
N PRO A 222 52.45 2.48 10.73
CA PRO A 222 51.75 1.20 10.74
C PRO A 222 50.83 1.05 9.51
N PRO A 223 50.88 -0.10 8.79
CA PRO A 223 50.10 -0.32 7.57
C PRO A 223 48.59 -0.17 7.78
N GLU A 224 48.07 -0.55 8.96
CA GLU A 224 46.65 -0.40 9.35
C GLU A 224 46.15 1.05 9.37
N GLN A 225 47.07 2.03 9.47
CA GLN A 225 46.72 3.45 9.45
C GLN A 225 46.82 4.06 8.04
N SER A 226 47.26 3.31 7.04
CA SER A 226 47.74 3.89 5.78
C SER A 226 46.64 4.34 4.82
N ILE A 227 46.66 5.61 4.42
CA ILE A 227 45.96 6.15 3.26
C ILE A 227 47.03 6.63 2.27
N ILE A 228 47.09 6.02 1.10
CA ILE A 228 48.04 6.40 0.06
C ILE A 228 47.57 7.69 -0.62
N MET A 229 48.47 8.63 -0.87
CA MET A 229 48.26 9.77 -1.76
C MET A 229 49.23 9.67 -2.95
N PHE A 230 48.67 9.60 -4.15
CA PHE A 230 49.40 9.57 -5.42
C PHE A 230 49.89 10.98 -5.79
N PRO A 231 50.89 11.11 -6.69
CA PRO A 231 51.37 12.42 -7.18
C PRO A 231 50.26 13.30 -7.77
N THR A 232 49.22 12.70 -8.33
CA THR A 232 48.02 13.39 -8.85
C THR A 232 47.06 13.91 -7.77
N LYS A 233 47.47 13.84 -6.49
CA LYS A 233 46.65 14.16 -5.30
C LYS A 233 45.43 13.27 -5.10
N LYS A 234 45.29 12.18 -5.85
CA LYS A 234 44.27 11.15 -5.60
C LYS A 234 44.66 10.32 -4.38
N THR A 235 43.68 9.94 -3.57
CA THR A 235 43.90 9.13 -2.36
C THR A 235 43.33 7.73 -2.50
N LEU A 236 43.94 6.77 -1.80
CA LEU A 236 43.52 5.38 -1.77
C LEU A 236 43.66 4.82 -0.34
N ASP A 237 42.54 4.54 0.30
CA ASP A 237 42.53 3.92 1.63
C ASP A 237 42.89 2.43 1.51
N VAL A 238 44.07 2.04 1.98
CA VAL A 238 44.56 0.64 1.99
C VAL A 238 44.63 0.06 3.40
N GLY A 239 44.77 0.88 4.43
CA GLY A 239 44.96 0.41 5.79
C GLY A 239 43.75 -0.31 6.37
N PHE A 240 42.55 -0.10 5.80
CA PHE A 240 41.36 -0.83 6.23
C PHE A 240 41.46 -2.34 5.91
N LEU A 241 42.28 -2.74 4.94
CA LEU A 241 42.50 -4.14 4.58
C LEU A 241 43.25 -4.93 5.68
N CYS A 242 43.79 -4.25 6.69
CA CYS A 242 44.36 -4.88 7.88
C CYS A 242 43.30 -5.48 8.81
N TYR A 243 42.00 -5.23 8.56
CA TYR A 243 40.89 -5.62 9.45
C TYR A 243 39.96 -6.60 8.75
N LEU A 244 39.58 -7.68 9.46
CA LEU A 244 38.69 -8.73 8.91
C LEU A 244 37.22 -8.29 8.83
N HIS A 245 36.84 -7.26 9.60
CA HIS A 245 35.49 -6.73 9.60
C HIS A 245 35.51 -5.24 9.22
N VAL A 246 35.16 -5.01 7.96
CA VAL A 246 35.18 -3.69 7.32
C VAL A 246 33.75 -3.16 7.21
N GLY A 247 33.55 -1.92 7.61
CA GLY A 247 32.30 -1.18 7.54
C GLY A 247 32.24 -0.20 6.35
N PRO A 248 31.28 0.72 6.36
CA PRO A 248 31.05 1.65 5.25
C PRO A 248 32.23 2.62 5.02
N LEU A 249 32.40 3.07 3.78
CA LEU A 249 33.31 4.16 3.40
C LEU A 249 32.64 5.50 3.69
N LYS A 250 33.27 6.37 4.47
CA LYS A 250 32.81 7.75 4.69
C LYS A 250 33.90 8.74 4.31
N LEU A 251 33.50 9.92 3.84
CA LEU A 251 34.42 11.04 3.63
C LEU A 251 34.62 11.75 4.97
N ILE A 252 35.84 11.71 5.52
CA ILE A 252 36.22 12.31 6.80
C ILE A 252 37.45 13.18 6.57
N ASN A 253 37.39 14.46 6.94
CA ASN A 253 38.48 15.43 6.75
C ASN A 253 39.05 15.43 5.32
N GLN A 254 38.15 15.43 4.31
CA GLN A 254 38.48 15.37 2.88
C GLN A 254 39.20 14.09 2.42
N LYS A 255 39.23 13.04 3.25
CA LYS A 255 39.81 11.73 2.94
C LYS A 255 38.72 10.67 2.96
N HIS A 256 38.71 9.77 1.98
CA HIS A 256 37.81 8.63 2.01
C HIS A 256 38.38 7.60 2.99
N VAL A 257 37.69 7.34 4.10
CA VAL A 257 38.14 6.41 5.15
C VAL A 257 37.07 5.35 5.40
N ARG A 258 37.48 4.08 5.45
CA ARG A 258 36.59 2.98 5.85
C ARG A 258 36.58 2.77 7.34
N PHE A 259 35.36 2.57 7.85
CA PHE A 259 35.12 2.10 9.20
C PHE A 259 35.56 0.64 9.31
N VAL A 260 36.01 0.22 10.47
CA VAL A 260 36.45 -1.15 10.76
C VAL A 260 36.06 -1.51 12.18
N GLN A 261 35.90 -2.79 12.48
CA GLN A 261 35.85 -3.21 13.87
C GLN A 261 37.29 -3.26 14.40
N LEU A 262 37.66 -2.40 15.35
CA LEU A 262 39.06 -2.30 15.82
C LEU A 262 39.61 -3.65 16.31
N LYS A 263 38.77 -4.48 16.94
CA LYS A 263 39.13 -5.83 17.42
C LYS A 263 39.37 -6.86 16.32
N SER A 264 39.04 -6.53 15.06
CA SER A 264 39.24 -7.42 13.91
C SER A 264 40.58 -7.20 13.20
N LEU A 265 41.48 -6.41 13.80
CA LEU A 265 42.83 -6.20 13.29
C LEU A 265 43.57 -7.55 13.20
N CYS A 266 44.15 -7.83 12.03
CA CYS A 266 44.85 -9.07 11.75
C CYS A 266 46.33 -8.77 11.47
N GLU A 267 47.22 -9.34 12.28
CA GLU A 267 48.67 -9.15 12.14
C GLU A 267 49.22 -9.73 10.83
N THR A 268 48.67 -10.85 10.37
CA THR A 268 49.01 -11.41 9.05
C THR A 268 48.63 -10.45 7.91
N ARG A 269 47.43 -9.83 7.98
CA ARG A 269 46.99 -8.81 7.01
C ARG A 269 47.87 -7.56 7.05
N LYS A 270 48.39 -7.15 8.21
CA LYS A 270 49.33 -6.02 8.31
C LYS A 270 50.61 -6.25 7.51
N ILE A 271 51.18 -7.46 7.59
CA ILE A 271 52.36 -7.84 6.81
C ILE A 271 52.04 -7.82 5.31
N GLN A 272 50.87 -8.31 4.92
CA GLN A 272 50.44 -8.34 3.52
C GLN A 272 50.15 -6.94 2.94
N VAL A 273 49.45 -6.09 3.68
CA VAL A 273 49.16 -4.70 3.28
C VAL A 273 50.45 -3.89 3.18
N ARG A 274 51.44 -4.16 4.04
CA ARG A 274 52.78 -3.57 3.92
C ARG A 274 53.46 -3.96 2.60
N LYS A 275 53.46 -5.24 2.24
CA LYS A 275 53.97 -5.70 0.93
C LYS A 275 53.23 -5.04 -0.24
N LEU A 276 51.91 -4.90 -0.12
CA LEU A 276 51.06 -4.28 -1.14
C LEU A 276 51.38 -2.79 -1.34
N ILE A 277 51.59 -2.02 -0.26
CA ILE A 277 51.99 -0.61 -0.31
C ILE A 277 53.34 -0.46 -1.01
N ASN A 278 54.31 -1.32 -0.70
CA ASN A 278 55.62 -1.33 -1.37
C ASN A 278 55.47 -1.61 -2.86
N LEU A 279 54.63 -2.58 -3.25
CA LEU A 279 54.38 -2.88 -4.65
C LEU A 279 53.76 -1.70 -5.43
N ILE A 280 52.85 -0.94 -4.81
CA ILE A 280 52.29 0.29 -5.42
C ILE A 280 53.40 1.34 -5.61
N SER A 281 54.27 1.50 -4.62
CA SER A 281 55.40 2.44 -4.66
C SER A 281 56.38 2.07 -5.78
N ASP A 282 56.76 0.80 -5.89
CA ASP A 282 57.68 0.30 -6.91
C ASP A 282 57.11 0.45 -8.33
N GLN A 283 55.81 0.19 -8.51
CA GLN A 283 55.13 0.42 -9.80
C GLN A 283 55.17 1.89 -10.23
N LEU A 284 55.11 2.83 -9.29
CA LEU A 284 55.24 4.26 -9.58
C LEU A 284 56.68 4.66 -9.90
N LYS A 285 57.69 4.02 -9.28
CA LYS A 285 59.12 4.26 -9.57
C LYS A 285 59.54 3.75 -10.94
N LEU A 286 58.97 2.63 -11.40
CA LEU A 286 59.33 1.98 -12.67
C LEU A 286 58.87 2.74 -13.94
N ASN A 287 58.21 3.90 -13.82
CA ASN A 287 57.85 4.88 -14.88
C ASN A 287 57.15 4.36 -16.16
N ASN A 288 56.68 3.11 -16.20
CA ASN A 288 56.12 2.50 -17.42
C ASN A 288 54.60 2.68 -17.58
N LEU A 289 53.89 3.21 -16.59
CA LEU A 289 52.43 3.40 -16.62
C LEU A 289 52.05 4.76 -16.02
N SER A 290 50.97 5.37 -16.53
CA SER A 290 50.46 6.61 -15.96
C SER A 290 49.96 6.40 -14.52
N VAL A 291 50.08 7.44 -13.68
CA VAL A 291 49.57 7.45 -12.30
C VAL A 291 48.07 7.11 -12.26
N GLU A 292 47.31 7.56 -13.26
CA GLU A 292 45.88 7.28 -13.40
C GLU A 292 45.61 5.79 -13.68
N THR A 293 46.43 5.18 -14.52
CA THR A 293 46.35 3.74 -14.82
C THR A 293 46.62 2.91 -13.57
N ILE A 294 47.66 3.26 -12.82
CA ILE A 294 48.03 2.59 -11.57
C ILE A 294 46.92 2.77 -10.52
N HIS A 295 46.41 3.98 -10.34
CA HIS A 295 45.31 4.25 -9.41
C HIS A 295 44.05 3.41 -9.72
N ASN A 296 43.66 3.35 -11.00
CA ASN A 296 42.51 2.55 -11.44
C ASN A 296 42.73 1.05 -11.31
N HIS A 297 43.95 0.55 -11.57
CA HIS A 297 44.34 -0.85 -11.34
C HIS A 297 44.11 -1.24 -9.88
N TRP A 298 44.60 -0.42 -8.95
CA TRP A 298 44.52 -0.73 -7.52
C TRP A 298 43.11 -0.57 -6.92
N ASN A 299 42.28 0.35 -7.44
CA ASN A 299 40.86 0.42 -7.09
C ASN A 299 40.10 -0.87 -7.45
N ARG A 300 40.42 -1.47 -8.60
CA ARG A 300 39.85 -2.77 -8.99
C ARG A 300 40.27 -3.88 -8.06
N PHE A 301 41.56 -3.94 -7.69
CA PHE A 301 42.06 -4.94 -6.74
C PHE A 301 41.40 -4.81 -5.35
N ILE A 302 41.24 -3.58 -4.85
CA ILE A 302 40.53 -3.31 -3.59
C ILE A 302 39.06 -3.75 -3.64
N THR A 303 38.42 -3.66 -4.81
CA THR A 303 37.04 -4.14 -4.99
C THR A 303 36.96 -5.66 -4.87
N PHE A 304 37.96 -6.38 -5.41
CA PHE A 304 38.08 -7.83 -5.22
C PHE A 304 38.32 -8.21 -3.75
N MET A 305 39.22 -7.51 -3.05
CA MET A 305 39.48 -7.78 -1.63
C MET A 305 38.23 -7.63 -0.76
N LYS A 306 37.37 -6.63 -1.04
CA LYS A 306 36.09 -6.47 -0.33
C LYS A 306 35.15 -7.64 -0.59
N TRP A 307 35.01 -8.02 -1.85
CA TRP A 307 34.19 -9.17 -2.21
C TRP A 307 34.69 -10.44 -1.51
N ALA A 308 36.02 -10.63 -1.43
CA ALA A 308 36.62 -11.75 -0.72
C ALA A 308 36.25 -11.72 0.77
N ASP A 309 36.38 -10.57 1.43
CA ASP A 309 36.07 -10.44 2.86
C ASP A 309 34.57 -10.63 3.17
N GLU A 310 33.67 -10.11 2.31
CA GLU A 310 32.22 -10.29 2.40
C GLU A 310 31.80 -11.76 2.24
N ASN A 311 32.55 -12.53 1.43
CA ASN A 311 32.32 -13.95 1.21
C ASN A 311 33.21 -14.85 2.09
N LYS A 312 33.82 -14.29 3.15
CA LYS A 312 34.62 -14.99 4.16
C LYS A 312 35.92 -15.64 3.64
N PHE A 313 36.47 -15.16 2.52
CA PHE A 313 37.79 -15.55 2.00
C PHE A 313 38.92 -14.71 2.65
N HIS A 314 39.01 -14.74 3.97
CA HIS A 314 39.92 -13.89 4.75
C HIS A 314 41.41 -14.22 4.54
N ASN A 315 41.72 -15.44 4.12
CA ASN A 315 43.09 -15.94 3.90
C ASN A 315 43.59 -15.75 2.45
N VAL A 316 42.90 -14.96 1.62
CA VAL A 316 43.20 -14.81 0.17
C VAL A 316 44.64 -14.34 -0.14
N LEU A 317 45.31 -13.65 0.78
CA LEU A 317 46.69 -13.18 0.60
C LEU A 317 47.72 -14.02 1.39
N ASP A 318 47.30 -15.10 2.06
CA ASP A 318 48.15 -15.90 2.94
C ASP A 318 49.08 -16.82 2.12
N CYS A 319 48.56 -17.45 1.06
CA CYS A 319 49.34 -18.29 0.16
C CYS A 319 48.75 -18.34 -1.25
N SER A 320 49.55 -18.82 -2.20
CA SER A 320 49.15 -18.96 -3.61
C SER A 320 47.95 -19.91 -3.81
N VAL A 321 47.73 -20.87 -2.91
CA VAL A 321 46.61 -21.82 -2.98
C VAL A 321 45.29 -21.15 -2.60
N SER A 322 45.24 -20.39 -1.50
CA SER A 322 44.02 -19.68 -1.07
C SER A 322 43.65 -18.57 -2.07
N ALA A 323 44.65 -17.90 -2.63
CA ALA A 323 44.47 -16.92 -3.69
C ALA A 323 43.80 -17.52 -4.95
N ASN A 324 44.27 -18.68 -5.40
CA ASN A 324 43.70 -19.37 -6.56
C ASN A 324 42.25 -19.84 -6.30
N ASN A 325 41.97 -20.42 -5.14
CA ASN A 325 40.61 -20.85 -4.79
C ASN A 325 39.64 -19.66 -4.79
N THR A 326 40.04 -18.55 -4.17
CA THR A 326 39.24 -17.33 -4.10
C THR A 326 38.99 -16.73 -5.49
N LEU A 327 40.00 -16.77 -6.36
CA LEU A 327 39.91 -16.30 -7.74
C LEU A 327 38.90 -17.11 -8.56
N THR A 328 38.81 -18.42 -8.36
CA THR A 328 37.82 -19.28 -9.03
C THR A 328 36.39 -18.83 -8.69
N PHE A 329 36.07 -18.69 -7.40
CA PHE A 329 34.75 -18.21 -6.97
C PHE A 329 34.46 -16.78 -7.45
N TYR A 330 35.48 -15.93 -7.51
CA TYR A 330 35.32 -14.56 -8.02
C TYR A 330 35.00 -14.54 -9.52
N SER A 331 35.58 -15.46 -10.29
CA SER A 331 35.29 -15.61 -11.71
C SER A 331 33.83 -16.03 -11.95
N GLU A 332 33.29 -16.93 -11.12
CA GLU A 332 31.88 -17.35 -11.18
C GLU A 332 30.94 -16.20 -10.80
N TYR A 333 31.31 -15.43 -9.76
CA TYR A 333 30.58 -14.23 -9.38
C TYR A 333 30.50 -13.20 -10.52
N LEU A 334 31.62 -12.89 -11.18
CA LEU A 334 31.65 -11.98 -12.32
C LEU A 334 30.86 -12.54 -13.52
N SER A 335 30.85 -13.85 -13.71
CA SER A 335 30.07 -14.50 -14.76
C SER A 335 28.57 -14.42 -14.51
N SER A 336 28.15 -14.60 -13.26
CA SER A 336 26.76 -14.40 -12.84
C SER A 336 26.34 -12.95 -13.04
N LYS A 337 27.17 -11.98 -12.63
CA LYS A 337 26.89 -10.54 -12.83
C LYS A 337 26.78 -10.17 -14.31
N PHE A 338 27.62 -10.75 -15.16
CA PHE A 338 27.51 -10.57 -16.61
C PHE A 338 26.23 -11.21 -17.18
N SER A 339 25.89 -12.43 -16.77
CA SER A 339 24.68 -13.14 -17.23
C SER A 339 23.39 -12.41 -16.86
N HIS A 340 23.38 -11.72 -15.73
CA HIS A 340 22.29 -10.85 -15.28
C HIS A 340 22.35 -9.41 -15.87
N GLN A 341 23.25 -9.16 -16.83
CA GLN A 341 23.48 -7.88 -17.48
C GLN A 341 23.85 -6.72 -16.53
N GLU A 342 24.36 -7.04 -15.33
CA GLU A 342 24.77 -6.02 -14.35
C GLU A 342 26.13 -5.37 -14.69
N ILE A 343 27.01 -6.11 -15.37
CA ILE A 343 28.32 -5.63 -15.83
C ILE A 343 28.58 -6.04 -17.28
N SER A 344 29.35 -5.25 -18.02
CA SER A 344 29.73 -5.60 -19.39
C SER A 344 30.83 -6.67 -19.44
N LEU A 345 30.91 -7.43 -20.53
CA LEU A 345 31.98 -8.42 -20.75
C LEU A 345 33.36 -7.78 -20.65
N LYS A 346 33.52 -6.56 -21.19
CA LYS A 346 34.76 -5.78 -21.09
C LYS A 346 35.11 -5.47 -19.63
N HIS A 347 34.13 -5.08 -18.82
CA HIS A 347 34.34 -4.78 -17.41
C HIS A 347 34.69 -6.04 -16.61
N ALA A 348 33.94 -7.14 -16.79
CA ALA A 348 34.20 -8.42 -16.14
C ALA A 348 35.59 -8.97 -16.47
N THR A 349 35.97 -8.96 -17.75
CA THR A 349 37.28 -9.42 -18.23
C THR A 349 38.41 -8.58 -17.62
N LEU A 350 38.25 -7.25 -17.66
CA LEU A 350 39.26 -6.33 -17.18
C LEU A 350 39.44 -6.42 -15.65
N GLN A 351 38.34 -6.60 -14.91
CA GLN A 351 38.37 -6.83 -13.47
C GLN A 351 39.11 -8.12 -13.11
N LEU A 352 38.83 -9.23 -13.80
CA LEU A 352 39.48 -10.51 -13.53
C LEU A 352 40.98 -10.47 -13.87
N LEU A 353 41.34 -9.92 -15.03
CA LEU A 353 42.74 -9.81 -15.47
C LEU A 353 43.56 -8.93 -14.53
N THR A 354 43.00 -7.81 -14.07
CA THR A 354 43.67 -6.93 -13.10
C THR A 354 43.97 -7.67 -11.80
N VAL A 355 43.02 -8.45 -11.27
CA VAL A 355 43.21 -9.21 -10.03
C VAL A 355 44.24 -10.33 -10.20
N MET A 356 44.17 -11.08 -11.30
CA MET A 356 45.12 -12.15 -11.62
C MET A 356 46.56 -11.63 -11.66
N ASN A 357 46.78 -10.52 -12.38
CA ASN A 357 48.10 -9.93 -12.50
C ASN A 357 48.63 -9.44 -11.15
N THR A 358 47.80 -8.77 -10.34
CA THR A 358 48.23 -8.31 -9.01
C THR A 358 48.59 -9.46 -8.09
N LEU A 359 47.78 -10.54 -8.04
CA LEU A 359 48.10 -11.71 -7.21
C LEU A 359 49.36 -12.42 -7.70
N SER A 360 49.57 -12.50 -9.02
CA SER A 360 50.80 -13.07 -9.58
C SER A 360 52.05 -12.29 -9.20
N THR A 361 51.95 -10.96 -9.10
CA THR A 361 53.07 -10.12 -8.63
C THR A 361 53.26 -10.20 -7.12
N PHE A 362 52.18 -10.41 -6.36
CA PHE A 362 52.24 -10.46 -4.89
C PHE A 362 52.92 -11.72 -4.32
N PHE A 363 52.87 -12.85 -5.03
CA PHE A 363 53.37 -14.14 -4.54
C PHE A 363 54.70 -14.61 -5.18
N ASP A 364 55.42 -13.74 -5.91
CA ASP A 364 56.73 -13.98 -6.56
C ASP A 364 56.89 -15.33 -7.30
N GLY A 365 56.74 -15.31 -8.63
CA GLY A 365 57.39 -16.29 -9.54
C GLY A 365 56.66 -17.61 -9.83
N ASP A 366 56.36 -17.82 -11.12
CA ASP A 366 56.06 -19.04 -11.90
C ASP A 366 55.01 -20.07 -11.41
N ASN A 367 54.94 -20.44 -10.14
CA ASN A 367 54.00 -21.45 -9.65
C ASN A 367 52.53 -20.97 -9.66
N PHE A 368 52.28 -19.67 -9.42
CA PHE A 368 50.93 -19.10 -9.56
C PHE A 368 50.53 -18.99 -11.03
N ARG A 369 51.47 -18.67 -11.93
CA ARG A 369 51.23 -18.56 -13.38
C ARG A 369 50.79 -19.89 -13.98
N HIS A 370 51.39 -21.02 -13.59
CA HIS A 370 51.00 -22.33 -14.13
C HIS A 370 49.55 -22.73 -13.79
N LYS A 371 49.06 -22.42 -12.58
CA LYS A 371 47.67 -22.71 -12.17
C LYS A 371 46.68 -21.64 -12.62
N ALA A 372 47.05 -20.36 -12.61
CA ALA A 372 46.27 -19.27 -13.20
C ALA A 372 46.13 -19.41 -14.73
N ASN A 373 47.10 -20.03 -15.41
CA ASN A 373 47.01 -20.42 -16.82
C ASN A 373 46.05 -21.58 -17.09
N SER A 374 45.57 -22.32 -16.06
CA SER A 374 44.44 -23.25 -16.22
C SER A 374 43.09 -22.52 -16.25
N LEU A 375 43.04 -21.30 -15.68
CA LEU A 375 41.99 -20.30 -15.87
C LEU A 375 42.40 -19.38 -17.03
N LYS A 376 42.59 -19.91 -18.25
CA LYS A 376 42.94 -19.02 -19.37
C LYS A 376 41.84 -17.97 -19.51
N VAL A 377 42.23 -16.70 -19.56
CA VAL A 377 41.29 -15.59 -19.86
C VAL A 377 40.57 -15.83 -21.20
N SER A 378 41.16 -16.61 -22.11
CA SER A 378 40.50 -17.13 -23.30
C SER A 378 39.33 -18.05 -22.97
N ASP A 379 39.46 -18.95 -21.99
CA ASP A 379 38.41 -19.89 -21.58
C ASP A 379 37.32 -19.18 -20.77
N PHE A 380 37.68 -18.18 -19.96
CA PHE A 380 36.71 -17.28 -19.31
C PHE A 380 35.91 -16.48 -20.35
N LYS A 381 36.58 -15.89 -21.34
CA LYS A 381 35.91 -15.23 -22.48
C LYS A 381 35.05 -16.21 -23.28
N LYS A 382 35.51 -17.43 -23.52
CA LYS A 382 34.81 -18.48 -24.28
C LYS A 382 33.58 -19.00 -23.53
N LYS A 383 33.68 -19.15 -22.20
CA LYS A 383 32.56 -19.52 -21.29
C LYS A 383 31.51 -18.41 -21.19
N LEU A 384 31.93 -17.14 -21.21
CA LEU A 384 31.02 -16.00 -21.25
C LEU A 384 30.41 -15.73 -22.63
N SER A 385 31.13 -16.02 -23.71
CA SER A 385 30.62 -15.89 -25.09
C SER A 385 29.69 -17.04 -25.51
N THR A 386 29.74 -18.18 -24.81
CA THR A 386 28.85 -19.34 -25.06
C THR A 386 27.54 -19.27 -24.29
N GLN A 387 27.44 -18.43 -23.25
CA GLN A 387 26.24 -18.33 -22.39
C GLN A 387 25.14 -17.36 -22.86
N LEU A 388 25.35 -16.59 -23.94
CA LEU A 388 24.29 -15.89 -24.68
C LEU A 388 24.87 -15.38 -26.01
N PRO A 389 24.09 -15.41 -27.12
CA PRO A 389 24.52 -14.87 -28.39
C PRO A 389 24.85 -13.37 -28.24
N ILE A 390 26.08 -13.02 -28.58
CA ILE A 390 26.57 -11.64 -28.60
C ILE A 390 25.78 -10.87 -29.65
N ILE A 391 24.78 -10.09 -29.23
CA ILE A 391 24.23 -9.00 -30.04
C ILE A 391 25.06 -7.76 -29.73
N ILE A 392 26.02 -7.44 -30.61
CA ILE A 392 26.55 -6.08 -30.72
C ILE A 392 25.36 -5.20 -31.15
N LYS A 393 24.74 -4.45 -30.22
CA LYS A 393 23.69 -3.50 -30.59
C LYS A 393 24.35 -2.27 -31.23
N PRO A 394 24.10 -1.98 -32.52
CA PRO A 394 24.36 -0.65 -33.05
C PRO A 394 23.51 0.37 -32.28
N THR A 395 23.97 1.62 -32.18
CA THR A 395 23.19 2.70 -31.58
C THR A 395 21.95 2.97 -32.43
N ILE A 396 20.81 2.41 -32.06
CA ILE A 396 19.53 2.57 -32.77
C ILE A 396 18.99 3.98 -32.47
N ARG A 397 18.86 4.81 -33.52
CA ARG A 397 18.27 6.15 -33.43
C ARG A 397 16.74 6.05 -33.56
N TYR A 398 16.00 6.49 -32.55
CA TYR A 398 14.54 6.56 -32.60
C TYR A 398 14.09 7.97 -33.02
N GLU A 399 13.13 8.05 -33.91
CA GLU A 399 12.67 9.29 -34.55
C GLU A 399 11.15 9.41 -34.49
N ILE A 400 10.62 10.64 -34.62
CA ILE A 400 9.18 10.89 -34.67
C ILE A 400 8.66 10.44 -36.03
N ARG A 401 7.69 9.52 -36.06
CA ARG A 401 6.96 9.16 -37.28
C ARG A 401 5.81 10.12 -37.57
N THR A 402 5.41 10.20 -38.84
CA THR A 402 4.14 10.81 -39.22
C THR A 402 3.00 10.10 -38.50
N SER A 403 2.06 10.87 -37.94
CA SER A 403 0.92 10.30 -37.23
C SER A 403 -0.39 11.04 -37.50
N LYS A 404 -1.49 10.30 -37.59
CA LYS A 404 -2.85 10.79 -37.84
C LYS A 404 -3.79 10.19 -36.80
N ILE A 405 -4.69 11.02 -36.26
CA ILE A 405 -5.70 10.55 -35.31
C ILE A 405 -6.93 10.11 -36.09
N ILE A 406 -7.39 8.88 -35.86
CA ILE A 406 -8.64 8.33 -36.39
C ILE A 406 -9.61 8.12 -35.23
N ASP A 407 -10.84 8.57 -35.39
CA ASP A 407 -11.91 8.36 -34.41
C ASP A 407 -12.55 6.98 -34.59
N LEU A 408 -12.77 6.28 -33.47
CA LEU A 408 -13.47 5.01 -33.44
C LEU A 408 -14.88 5.15 -32.84
N PRO A 409 -15.86 4.34 -33.30
CA PRO A 409 -15.74 3.30 -34.33
C PRO A 409 -15.53 3.89 -35.74
N LEU A 410 -14.87 3.13 -36.62
CA LEU A 410 -14.68 3.47 -38.02
C LEU A 410 -16.04 3.65 -38.71
N LYS A 411 -16.13 4.60 -39.64
CA LYS A 411 -17.32 4.75 -40.48
C LYS A 411 -17.41 3.60 -41.48
N ILE A 412 -18.63 3.31 -41.94
CA ILE A 412 -18.89 2.35 -43.03
C ILE A 412 -18.04 2.80 -44.24
N ASP A 413 -17.26 1.87 -44.82
CA ASP A 413 -16.32 2.07 -45.94
C ASP A 413 -15.05 2.90 -45.66
N GLU A 414 -14.72 3.19 -44.40
CA GLU A 414 -13.49 3.91 -44.06
C GLU A 414 -12.24 3.02 -44.19
N ASN A 415 -11.59 3.08 -45.35
CA ASN A 415 -10.39 2.28 -45.63
C ASN A 415 -9.13 2.91 -45.03
N ILE A 416 -8.47 2.18 -44.11
CA ILE A 416 -7.19 2.60 -43.53
C ILE A 416 -6.09 2.34 -44.56
N LEU A 417 -5.62 3.39 -45.23
CA LEU A 417 -4.55 3.32 -46.23
C LEU A 417 -3.16 3.18 -45.60
N ASN A 418 -2.87 3.97 -44.55
CA ASN A 418 -1.55 4.04 -43.91
C ASN A 418 -1.67 3.66 -42.41
N PRO A 419 -1.80 2.36 -42.06
CA PRO A 419 -1.98 1.92 -40.67
C PRO A 419 -0.84 2.34 -39.73
N GLU A 420 0.38 2.44 -40.25
CA GLU A 420 1.58 2.90 -39.53
C GLU A 420 1.48 4.35 -39.05
N GLU A 421 0.62 5.17 -39.66
CA GLU A 421 0.39 6.55 -39.24
C GLU A 421 -0.65 6.63 -38.10
N VAL A 422 -1.47 5.59 -37.88
CA VAL A 422 -2.71 5.70 -37.11
C VAL A 422 -2.48 5.80 -35.59
N ILE A 423 -3.21 6.73 -34.97
CA ILE A 423 -3.50 6.79 -33.54
C ILE A 423 -5.02 6.74 -33.40
N ILE A 424 -5.56 5.71 -32.76
CA ILE A 424 -7.00 5.58 -32.57
C ILE A 424 -7.47 6.43 -31.38
N ARG A 425 -8.62 7.08 -31.51
CA ARG A 425 -9.25 7.89 -30.45
C ARG A 425 -10.68 7.41 -30.20
N PHE A 426 -11.03 7.26 -28.93
CA PHE A 426 -12.34 6.79 -28.48
C PHE A 426 -13.26 7.96 -28.12
N SER A 427 -14.56 7.70 -28.06
CA SER A 427 -15.62 8.69 -27.73
C SER A 427 -15.42 9.42 -26.38
N ASN A 428 -14.66 8.85 -25.44
CA ASN A 428 -14.31 9.48 -24.17
C ASN A 428 -13.06 10.39 -24.22
N GLY A 429 -12.51 10.62 -25.42
CA GLY A 429 -11.35 11.47 -25.68
C GLY A 429 -9.98 10.82 -25.44
N ARG A 430 -9.92 9.55 -25.01
CA ARG A 430 -8.65 8.83 -24.85
C ARG A 430 -8.15 8.30 -26.18
N SER A 431 -6.84 8.19 -26.35
CA SER A 431 -6.22 7.62 -27.54
C SER A 431 -5.24 6.49 -27.24
N VAL A 432 -5.05 5.61 -28.22
CA VAL A 432 -4.06 4.52 -28.22
C VAL A 432 -3.32 4.55 -29.56
N ASP A 433 -1.99 4.49 -29.50
CA ASP A 433 -1.12 4.52 -30.68
C ASP A 433 -0.86 3.10 -31.18
N LEU A 434 -1.71 2.63 -32.11
CA LEU A 434 -1.57 1.31 -32.75
C LEU A 434 -0.63 1.35 -33.94
N GLY A 435 -0.53 2.47 -34.68
CA GLY A 435 0.37 2.57 -35.83
C GLY A 435 1.84 2.40 -35.47
N ALA A 436 2.24 2.73 -34.23
CA ALA A 436 3.60 2.44 -33.75
C ALA A 436 3.94 0.94 -33.72
N LEU A 437 2.94 0.04 -33.69
CA LEU A 437 3.17 -1.40 -33.77
C LEU A 437 3.56 -1.87 -35.16
N CYS A 438 3.42 -1.06 -36.21
CA CYS A 438 3.91 -1.36 -37.56
C CYS A 438 5.45 -1.35 -37.65
N TYR A 439 6.12 -0.81 -36.63
CA TYR A 439 7.57 -0.73 -36.55
C TYR A 439 8.10 -1.76 -35.55
N LEU A 440 8.99 -2.65 -35.98
CA LEU A 440 9.55 -3.72 -35.14
C LEU A 440 10.45 -3.19 -34.01
N LYS A 441 10.87 -1.92 -34.08
CA LYS A 441 11.66 -1.25 -33.06
C LYS A 441 11.04 0.11 -32.72
N ALA A 442 10.52 0.22 -31.51
CA ALA A 442 9.97 1.46 -30.95
C ALA A 442 10.64 1.82 -29.62
N GLU A 443 10.51 3.08 -29.20
CA GLU A 443 11.11 3.55 -27.94
C GLU A 443 10.68 2.69 -26.73
N PRO A 444 11.64 2.20 -25.92
CA PRO A 444 11.36 1.38 -24.75
C PRO A 444 10.67 2.21 -23.66
N VAL A 445 9.71 1.61 -22.95
CA VAL A 445 8.92 2.31 -21.93
C VAL A 445 9.64 2.25 -20.59
N LYS A 446 9.92 3.41 -19.99
CA LYS A 446 10.58 3.50 -18.66
C LYS A 446 9.78 2.84 -17.52
N GLU A 447 8.47 2.59 -17.69
CA GLU A 447 7.63 1.90 -16.70
C GLU A 447 6.60 0.98 -17.39
N TYR A 448 6.63 -0.32 -17.03
CA TYR A 448 5.68 -1.35 -17.51
C TYR A 448 4.21 -1.10 -17.08
N LYS A 449 3.96 -0.15 -16.17
CA LYS A 449 2.63 0.19 -15.62
C LYS A 449 1.86 1.25 -16.42
N GLN A 450 2.46 1.85 -17.45
CA GLN A 450 1.79 2.85 -18.30
C GLN A 450 1.34 2.22 -19.63
N GLY A 451 0.34 1.35 -19.55
CA GLY A 451 -0.45 0.93 -20.70
C GLY A 451 -1.13 2.15 -21.35
N THR A 452 -0.44 2.75 -22.33
CA THR A 452 -0.91 3.26 -23.65
C THR A 452 -2.16 4.13 -23.79
N SER A 453 -2.95 4.39 -22.75
CA SER A 453 -3.96 5.46 -22.73
C SER A 453 -3.26 6.79 -22.54
N ARG A 454 -2.94 7.49 -23.63
CA ARG A 454 -2.30 8.81 -23.60
C ARG A 454 -3.34 9.92 -23.75
N TYR A 455 -3.11 11.05 -23.08
CA TYR A 455 -3.75 12.34 -23.41
C TYR A 455 -2.95 13.11 -24.50
N GLN A 456 -1.79 12.57 -24.89
CA GLN A 456 -0.89 13.21 -25.84
C GLN A 456 -1.32 12.89 -27.28
N LYS A 457 -1.34 13.93 -28.12
CA LYS A 457 -1.71 13.86 -29.54
C LYS A 457 -0.56 13.37 -30.46
N ASN A 458 0.62 13.09 -29.89
CA ASN A 458 1.83 12.81 -30.66
C ASN A 458 2.10 11.29 -30.74
N GLY A 459 2.51 10.82 -31.92
CA GLY A 459 2.97 9.44 -32.13
C GLY A 459 4.22 9.10 -31.32
N ARG A 460 4.40 7.83 -31.00
CA ARG A 460 5.59 7.31 -30.33
C ARG A 460 6.81 7.35 -31.26
N LEU A 461 7.99 7.51 -30.67
CA LEU A 461 9.27 7.42 -31.37
C LEU A 461 9.54 5.98 -31.85
N VAL A 462 9.91 5.83 -33.11
CA VAL A 462 10.17 4.54 -33.77
C VAL A 462 11.48 4.59 -34.54
N HIS A 463 12.06 3.43 -34.82
CA HIS A 463 13.14 3.35 -35.80
C HIS A 463 12.51 3.24 -37.18
N LEU A 464 12.60 4.29 -38.00
CA LEU A 464 11.87 4.38 -39.27
C LEU A 464 12.18 3.20 -40.22
N GLN A 465 13.43 2.73 -40.24
CA GLN A 465 13.83 1.57 -41.06
C GLN A 465 13.35 0.22 -40.51
N SER A 466 12.68 0.19 -39.36
CA SER A 466 12.09 -1.04 -38.80
C SER A 466 10.61 -1.23 -39.18
N LEU A 467 10.10 -0.40 -40.10
CA LEU A 467 8.75 -0.57 -40.66
C LEU A 467 8.64 -1.95 -41.32
N SER A 468 7.57 -2.67 -41.01
CA SER A 468 7.28 -3.99 -41.55
C SER A 468 5.97 -3.97 -42.33
N ASN A 469 6.04 -4.35 -43.60
CA ASN A 469 4.86 -4.42 -44.49
C ASN A 469 3.84 -5.46 -43.98
N SER A 470 4.32 -6.64 -43.55
CA SER A 470 3.46 -7.67 -42.94
C SER A 470 2.70 -7.09 -41.73
N ARG A 471 3.40 -6.29 -40.92
CA ARG A 471 2.80 -5.71 -39.71
C ARG A 471 1.81 -4.59 -40.02
N GLN A 472 1.95 -3.87 -41.13
CA GLN A 472 0.95 -2.89 -41.58
C GLN A 472 -0.41 -3.56 -41.82
N ASP A 473 -0.43 -4.67 -42.55
CA ASP A 473 -1.66 -5.42 -42.83
C ASP A 473 -2.26 -6.01 -41.54
N GLN A 474 -1.41 -6.58 -40.69
CA GLN A 474 -1.84 -7.13 -39.38
C GLN A 474 -2.44 -6.04 -38.48
N ILE A 475 -1.82 -4.87 -38.38
CA ILE A 475 -2.33 -3.78 -37.54
C ILE A 475 -3.61 -3.17 -38.13
N LYS A 476 -3.74 -3.12 -39.45
CA LYS A 476 -5.00 -2.73 -40.11
C LYS A 476 -6.15 -3.68 -39.74
N ARG A 477 -5.93 -4.99 -39.75
CA ARG A 477 -6.91 -5.99 -39.29
C ARG A 477 -7.27 -5.78 -37.81
N LEU A 478 -6.27 -5.57 -36.95
CA LEU A 478 -6.50 -5.32 -35.52
C LEU A 478 -7.36 -4.08 -35.26
N ILE A 479 -7.14 -2.98 -35.99
CA ILE A 479 -7.96 -1.76 -35.85
C ILE A 479 -9.41 -2.04 -36.24
N THR A 480 -9.63 -2.85 -37.27
CA THR A 480 -10.98 -3.26 -37.72
C THR A 480 -11.69 -4.08 -36.63
N ILE A 481 -11.04 -5.10 -36.07
CA ILE A 481 -11.57 -5.91 -34.95
C ILE A 481 -11.95 -5.03 -33.75
N VAL A 482 -11.10 -4.07 -33.41
CA VAL A 482 -11.36 -3.11 -32.31
C VAL A 482 -12.58 -2.24 -32.61
N SER A 483 -12.75 -1.80 -33.85
CA SER A 483 -13.91 -1.03 -34.29
C SER A 483 -15.19 -1.86 -34.18
N ASP A 484 -15.17 -3.12 -34.62
CA ASP A 484 -16.31 -4.02 -34.58
C ASP A 484 -16.71 -4.36 -33.15
N GLN A 485 -15.73 -4.57 -32.26
CA GLN A 485 -15.98 -4.73 -30.83
C GLN A 485 -16.72 -3.51 -30.23
N LEU A 486 -16.42 -2.29 -30.67
CA LEU A 486 -17.13 -1.10 -30.18
C LEU A 486 -18.59 -1.07 -30.63
N ASN A 487 -18.88 -1.56 -31.83
CA ASN A 487 -20.23 -1.58 -32.40
C ASN A 487 -21.10 -2.74 -31.86
N HIS A 488 -20.51 -3.92 -31.66
CA HIS A 488 -21.28 -5.16 -31.50
C HIS A 488 -21.11 -5.88 -30.15
N SER A 489 -20.06 -5.61 -29.37
CA SER A 489 -19.76 -6.44 -28.18
C SER A 489 -20.56 -6.09 -26.91
N GLY A 490 -21.25 -4.95 -26.88
CA GLY A 490 -21.90 -4.42 -25.67
C GLY A 490 -20.94 -4.04 -24.52
N LEU A 491 -19.63 -4.14 -24.73
CA LEU A 491 -18.62 -3.80 -23.73
C LEU A 491 -18.50 -2.29 -23.52
N ARG A 492 -18.24 -1.88 -22.28
CA ARG A 492 -17.93 -0.47 -21.99
C ARG A 492 -16.66 -0.07 -22.74
N VAL A 493 -16.67 1.12 -23.36
CA VAL A 493 -15.50 1.72 -24.03
C VAL A 493 -14.22 1.65 -23.17
N LYS A 494 -14.34 1.87 -21.85
CA LYS A 494 -13.21 1.77 -20.92
C LYS A 494 -12.61 0.36 -20.84
N THR A 495 -13.42 -0.68 -20.95
CA THR A 495 -12.98 -2.08 -20.96
C THR A 495 -12.20 -2.36 -22.23
N ILE A 496 -12.70 -1.92 -23.39
CA ILE A 496 -12.03 -2.08 -24.69
C ILE A 496 -10.66 -1.37 -24.68
N ILE A 497 -10.60 -0.14 -24.16
CA ILE A 497 -9.32 0.59 -23.98
C ILE A 497 -8.33 -0.20 -23.12
N ASP A 498 -8.77 -0.76 -21.97
CA ASP A 498 -7.90 -1.58 -21.11
C ASP A 498 -7.42 -2.84 -21.84
N SER A 499 -8.29 -3.49 -22.63
CA SER A 499 -7.93 -4.67 -23.41
C SER A 499 -6.84 -4.39 -24.45
N ILE A 500 -7.04 -3.35 -25.27
CA ILE A 500 -6.08 -2.96 -26.30
C ILE A 500 -4.78 -2.50 -25.67
N SER A 501 -4.84 -1.74 -24.57
CA SER A 501 -3.64 -1.26 -23.89
C SER A 501 -2.73 -2.40 -23.43
N ARG A 502 -3.33 -3.50 -23.00
CA ARG A 502 -2.62 -4.72 -22.58
C ARG A 502 -2.04 -5.48 -23.76
N PHE A 503 -2.80 -5.59 -24.85
CA PHE A 503 -2.30 -6.21 -26.08
C PHE A 503 -1.11 -5.45 -26.68
N VAL A 504 -1.13 -4.12 -26.69
CA VAL A 504 0.03 -3.31 -27.11
C VAL A 504 1.25 -3.57 -26.21
N ALA A 505 1.06 -3.82 -24.91
CA ALA A 505 2.16 -4.17 -24.01
C ALA A 505 2.73 -5.57 -24.32
N PHE A 506 1.87 -6.54 -24.67
CA PHE A 506 2.29 -7.86 -25.15
C PHE A 506 3.09 -7.78 -26.45
N MET A 507 2.58 -7.07 -27.46
CA MET A 507 3.27 -6.91 -28.75
C MET A 507 4.67 -6.30 -28.58
N ARG A 508 4.80 -5.29 -27.71
CA ARG A 508 6.11 -4.70 -27.40
C ARG A 508 7.06 -5.65 -26.73
N TRP A 509 6.55 -6.45 -25.79
CA TRP A 509 7.36 -7.49 -25.17
C TRP A 509 7.82 -8.52 -26.19
N ALA A 510 6.97 -8.91 -27.13
CA ALA A 510 7.33 -9.83 -28.20
C ALA A 510 8.45 -9.23 -29.08
N ASP A 511 8.31 -7.97 -29.49
CA ASP A 511 9.33 -7.27 -30.28
C ASP A 511 10.64 -7.07 -29.51
N GLU A 512 10.60 -6.74 -28.21
CA GLU A 512 11.78 -6.68 -27.32
C GLU A 512 12.46 -8.04 -27.13
N SER A 513 11.69 -9.12 -27.24
CA SER A 513 12.16 -10.52 -27.16
C SER A 513 12.54 -11.10 -28.52
N HIS A 514 12.57 -10.28 -29.58
CA HIS A 514 12.86 -10.67 -30.97
C HIS A 514 11.87 -11.67 -31.59
N LEU A 515 10.64 -11.73 -31.06
CA LEU A 515 9.52 -12.54 -31.57
C LEU A 515 8.63 -11.68 -32.49
N HIS A 516 9.23 -11.19 -33.58
CA HIS A 516 8.60 -10.26 -34.52
C HIS A 516 7.51 -10.91 -35.40
N ASP A 517 7.41 -12.23 -35.41
CA ASP A 517 6.51 -12.99 -36.25
C ASP A 517 5.24 -13.48 -35.51
N VAL A 518 5.01 -12.93 -34.31
CA VAL A 518 3.89 -13.30 -33.43
C VAL A 518 2.52 -13.20 -34.09
N LEU A 519 2.30 -12.33 -35.08
CA LEU A 519 1.00 -12.19 -35.78
C LEU A 519 0.97 -12.84 -37.17
N ASP A 520 2.04 -13.50 -37.60
CA ASP A 520 2.13 -14.07 -38.95
C ASP A 520 1.26 -15.33 -39.11
N SER A 521 1.05 -16.09 -38.03
CA SER A 521 0.23 -17.31 -38.02
C SER A 521 -0.22 -17.67 -36.61
N SER A 522 -1.29 -18.45 -36.49
CA SER A 522 -1.79 -18.95 -35.19
C SER A 522 -0.72 -19.74 -34.42
N ASP A 523 0.05 -20.60 -35.09
CA ASP A 523 1.10 -21.41 -34.46
C ASP A 523 2.21 -20.56 -33.81
N LYS A 524 2.66 -19.52 -34.52
CA LYS A 524 3.67 -18.59 -34.00
C LYS A 524 3.15 -17.78 -32.82
N ALA A 525 1.89 -17.36 -32.89
CA ALA A 525 1.21 -16.68 -31.81
C ALA A 525 1.08 -17.57 -30.55
N HIS A 526 0.69 -18.84 -30.71
CA HIS A 526 0.64 -19.83 -29.64
C HIS A 526 2.01 -20.05 -28.99
N ASN A 527 3.07 -20.23 -29.78
CA ASN A 527 4.43 -20.42 -29.26
C ASN A 527 4.94 -19.18 -28.52
N THR A 528 4.68 -17.98 -29.04
CA THR A 528 4.99 -16.72 -28.37
C THR A 528 4.25 -16.59 -27.05
N LEU A 529 2.98 -17.01 -27.00
CA LEU A 529 2.15 -16.95 -25.80
C LEU A 529 2.63 -17.92 -24.70
N LYS A 530 3.17 -19.09 -25.07
CA LYS A 530 3.85 -20.01 -24.11
C LYS A 530 5.03 -19.30 -23.42
N VAL A 531 5.89 -18.65 -24.19
CA VAL A 531 7.03 -17.89 -23.67
C VAL A 531 6.56 -16.70 -22.84
N TYR A 532 5.50 -16.01 -23.26
CA TYR A 532 4.91 -14.90 -22.52
C TYR A 532 4.34 -15.32 -21.17
N SER A 533 3.71 -16.50 -21.12
CA SER A 533 3.18 -17.09 -19.88
C SER A 533 4.30 -17.32 -18.86
N GLN A 534 5.44 -17.85 -19.31
CA GLN A 534 6.61 -18.02 -18.45
C GLN A 534 7.16 -16.66 -17.98
N PHE A 535 7.25 -15.68 -18.86
CA PHE A 535 7.66 -14.32 -18.50
C PHE A 535 6.75 -13.69 -17.42
N LEU A 536 5.43 -13.83 -17.55
CA LEU A 536 4.49 -13.36 -16.53
C LEU A 536 4.64 -14.12 -15.21
N ARG A 537 4.96 -15.42 -15.25
CA ARG A 537 5.16 -16.25 -14.06
C ARG A 537 6.41 -15.82 -13.31
N GLU A 538 7.50 -15.58 -14.01
CA GLU A 538 8.75 -15.07 -13.41
C GLU A 538 8.56 -13.70 -12.78
N LYS A 539 7.84 -12.78 -13.45
CA LYS A 539 7.50 -11.48 -12.87
C LYS A 539 6.63 -11.59 -11.62
N PHE A 540 5.69 -12.52 -11.59
CA PHE A 540 4.88 -12.80 -10.40
C PHE A 540 5.74 -13.33 -9.25
N LEU A 541 6.63 -14.30 -9.52
CA LEU A 541 7.54 -14.88 -8.52
C LEU A 541 8.53 -13.85 -7.95
N ARG A 542 8.93 -12.85 -8.74
CA ARG A 542 9.77 -11.71 -8.32
C ARG A 542 9.00 -10.60 -7.60
N ASN A 543 7.70 -10.79 -7.35
CA ASN A 543 6.79 -9.79 -6.76
C ASN A 543 6.70 -8.47 -7.55
N GLU A 544 6.98 -8.49 -8.86
CA GLU A 544 6.86 -7.31 -9.73
C GLU A 544 5.41 -7.05 -10.15
N ILE A 545 4.63 -8.13 -10.29
CA ILE A 545 3.19 -8.11 -10.62
C ILE A 545 2.41 -9.05 -9.69
N THR A 546 1.11 -8.80 -9.52
CA THR A 546 0.21 -9.69 -8.75
C THR A 546 -0.32 -10.82 -9.63
N LEU A 547 -0.74 -11.95 -9.02
CA LEU A 547 -1.36 -13.07 -9.75
C LEU A 547 -2.56 -12.63 -10.59
N LYS A 548 -3.44 -11.80 -10.01
CA LYS A 548 -4.60 -11.21 -10.71
C LYS A 548 -4.19 -10.35 -11.91
N HIS A 549 -3.05 -9.66 -11.82
CA HIS A 549 -2.53 -8.90 -12.95
C HIS A 549 -2.02 -9.84 -14.05
N ALA A 550 -1.27 -10.88 -13.71
CA ALA A 550 -0.78 -11.88 -14.66
C ALA A 550 -1.94 -12.59 -15.39
N GLU A 551 -2.94 -13.07 -14.65
CA GLU A 551 -4.15 -13.71 -15.19
C GLU A 551 -4.91 -12.78 -16.14
N ARG A 552 -5.14 -11.52 -15.72
CA ARG A 552 -5.86 -10.54 -16.55
C ARG A 552 -5.09 -10.18 -17.81
N GLN A 553 -3.76 -10.04 -17.75
CA GLN A 553 -2.93 -9.82 -18.94
C GLN A 553 -3.05 -11.00 -19.90
N HIS A 554 -2.86 -12.22 -19.39
CA HIS A 554 -2.88 -13.45 -20.17
C HIS A 554 -4.23 -13.68 -20.86
N THR A 555 -5.33 -13.56 -20.13
CA THR A 555 -6.70 -13.76 -20.65
C THR A 555 -7.05 -12.78 -21.77
N ILE A 556 -6.63 -11.52 -21.63
CA ILE A 556 -6.93 -10.48 -22.63
C ILE A 556 -6.13 -10.70 -23.92
N VAL A 557 -4.86 -11.11 -23.79
CA VAL A 557 -4.03 -11.43 -24.96
C VAL A 557 -4.61 -12.63 -25.71
N ILE A 558 -4.98 -13.71 -25.01
CA ILE A 558 -5.65 -14.87 -25.62
C ILE A 558 -6.89 -14.44 -26.38
N LYS A 559 -7.75 -13.64 -25.76
CA LYS A 559 -8.99 -13.20 -26.39
C LYS A 559 -8.74 -12.40 -27.67
N ILE A 560 -7.80 -11.46 -27.65
CA ILE A 560 -7.52 -10.65 -28.84
C ILE A 560 -6.85 -11.49 -29.93
N LEU A 561 -6.00 -12.46 -29.60
CA LEU A 561 -5.42 -13.37 -30.59
C LEU A 561 -6.48 -14.32 -31.18
N SER A 562 -7.39 -14.82 -30.35
CA SER A 562 -8.56 -15.61 -30.77
C SER A 562 -9.43 -14.83 -31.78
N ASP A 563 -9.80 -13.58 -31.45
CA ASP A 563 -10.52 -12.68 -32.36
C ASP A 563 -9.68 -12.32 -33.61
N PHE A 564 -8.35 -12.29 -33.50
CA PHE A 564 -7.45 -11.94 -34.60
C PHE A 564 -7.26 -13.05 -35.62
N PHE A 565 -7.25 -14.32 -35.17
CA PHE A 565 -7.10 -15.49 -36.03
C PHE A 565 -8.42 -16.19 -36.36
N ASP A 566 -9.55 -15.73 -35.78
CA ASP A 566 -10.87 -16.37 -35.86
C ASP A 566 -10.83 -17.83 -35.35
N GLU A 567 -10.16 -18.05 -34.21
CA GLU A 567 -10.01 -19.36 -33.56
C GLU A 567 -10.53 -19.34 -32.12
N ASP A 568 -11.66 -20.02 -31.86
CA ASP A 568 -12.33 -20.01 -30.55
C ASP A 568 -11.53 -20.68 -29.42
N ASP A 569 -10.66 -21.66 -29.75
CA ASP A 569 -9.94 -22.49 -28.76
C ASP A 569 -8.44 -22.15 -28.65
N PHE A 570 -8.08 -20.89 -28.95
CA PHE A 570 -6.70 -20.38 -28.92
C PHE A 570 -6.00 -20.52 -27.54
N GLY A 571 -6.76 -20.77 -26.47
CA GLY A 571 -6.25 -20.99 -25.12
C GLY A 571 -5.85 -22.43 -24.81
N HIS A 572 -6.19 -23.40 -25.67
CA HIS A 572 -6.07 -24.83 -25.37
C HIS A 572 -4.61 -25.27 -25.21
N GLY A 573 -4.30 -26.00 -24.13
CA GLY A 573 -2.96 -26.53 -23.87
C GLY A 573 -1.94 -25.50 -23.32
N LEU A 574 -2.36 -24.27 -23.04
CA LEU A 574 -1.52 -23.24 -22.41
C LEU A 574 -1.64 -23.25 -20.88
N PHE A 575 -0.56 -22.89 -20.18
CA PHE A 575 -0.60 -22.70 -18.73
C PHE A 575 -1.48 -21.50 -18.38
N VAL A 576 -2.71 -21.75 -17.96
CA VAL A 576 -3.61 -20.69 -17.50
C VAL A 576 -3.27 -20.35 -16.06
N PHE A 577 -2.92 -19.08 -15.80
CA PHE A 577 -2.92 -18.54 -14.45
C PHE A 577 -4.32 -18.65 -13.87
N LYS A 578 -4.61 -19.74 -13.17
CA LYS A 578 -5.82 -19.84 -12.35
C LYS A 578 -5.48 -19.17 -11.03
N SER A 579 -5.96 -17.95 -10.83
CA SER A 579 -6.22 -17.56 -9.45
C SER A 579 -7.09 -18.67 -8.89
N LYS A 580 -6.69 -19.31 -7.77
CA LYS A 580 -7.70 -19.93 -6.90
C LYS A 580 -8.83 -18.93 -6.86
N PHE A 581 -10.07 -19.35 -7.11
CA PHE A 581 -11.23 -18.49 -6.94
C PHE A 581 -10.96 -17.75 -5.64
N ASN A 582 -10.60 -16.46 -5.75
CA ASN A 582 -10.89 -15.61 -4.64
C ASN A 582 -12.40 -15.75 -4.66
N ILE A 583 -12.93 -16.52 -3.71
CA ILE A 583 -14.09 -16.04 -2.95
C ILE A 583 -13.77 -14.56 -2.84
N SER A 584 -14.37 -13.75 -3.72
CA SER A 584 -14.16 -12.31 -3.68
C SER A 584 -14.41 -12.03 -2.22
N THR A 585 -13.44 -11.52 -1.47
CA THR A 585 -13.66 -11.26 -0.04
C THR A 585 -14.95 -10.47 -0.01
N ALA A 586 -16.03 -11.15 0.39
CA ALA A 586 -17.35 -10.60 0.25
C ALA A 586 -17.24 -9.32 1.06
N THR A 587 -17.66 -8.18 0.51
CA THR A 587 -17.63 -6.98 1.33
C THR A 587 -18.54 -7.29 2.50
N GLU A 588 -17.97 -7.48 3.69
CA GLU A 588 -18.74 -7.92 4.83
C GLU A 588 -19.76 -6.83 5.18
N PRO A 589 -21.00 -7.22 5.52
CA PRO A 589 -21.95 -6.28 6.05
C PRO A 589 -21.34 -5.67 7.33
N PRO A 590 -21.35 -4.33 7.51
CA PRO A 590 -20.95 -3.73 8.77
C PRO A 590 -21.78 -4.30 9.91
N CYS A 591 -21.24 -4.30 11.14
CA CYS A 591 -22.03 -4.72 12.29
C CYS A 591 -23.30 -3.86 12.43
N GLU A 592 -24.39 -4.47 12.90
CA GLU A 592 -25.70 -3.83 12.97
C GLU A 592 -25.69 -2.58 13.88
N LEU A 593 -24.88 -2.58 14.94
CA LEU A 593 -24.68 -1.42 15.80
C LEU A 593 -24.08 -0.22 15.04
N ALA A 594 -23.07 -0.44 14.19
CA ALA A 594 -22.48 0.62 13.39
C ALA A 594 -23.47 1.16 12.35
N GLN A 595 -24.26 0.27 11.75
CA GLN A 595 -25.33 0.66 10.82
C GLN A 595 -26.38 1.52 11.54
N ALA A 596 -26.89 1.05 12.67
CA ALA A 596 -27.92 1.73 13.46
C ALA A 596 -27.47 3.12 13.92
N ARG A 597 -26.25 3.25 14.44
CA ARG A 597 -25.68 4.55 14.87
C ARG A 597 -25.61 5.53 13.70
N LEU A 598 -25.07 5.11 12.56
CA LEU A 598 -24.92 5.98 11.40
C LEU A 598 -26.29 6.39 10.82
N LEU A 599 -27.22 5.45 10.68
CA LEU A 599 -28.58 5.73 10.18
C LEU A 599 -29.35 6.65 11.11
N ALA A 600 -29.31 6.41 12.42
CA ALA A 600 -29.98 7.24 13.41
C ALA A 600 -29.44 8.69 13.39
N LEU A 601 -28.11 8.85 13.30
CA LEU A 601 -27.50 10.17 13.18
C LEU A 601 -27.88 10.86 11.87
N CYS A 602 -27.76 10.18 10.72
CA CYS A 602 -28.14 10.74 9.42
C CYS A 602 -29.63 11.11 9.37
N ASN A 603 -30.51 10.29 9.95
CA ASN A 603 -31.93 10.57 10.05
C ASN A 603 -32.23 11.80 10.92
N ALA A 604 -31.56 11.93 12.08
CA ALA A 604 -31.69 13.09 12.95
C ALA A 604 -31.22 14.38 12.23
N LEU A 605 -30.09 14.32 11.52
CA LEU A 605 -29.59 15.45 10.73
C LEU A 605 -30.53 15.81 9.59
N PHE A 606 -31.00 14.82 8.81
CA PHE A 606 -31.89 15.06 7.68
C PHE A 606 -33.22 15.67 8.14
N LYS A 607 -33.89 15.06 9.13
CA LYS A 607 -35.17 15.56 9.65
C LYS A 607 -35.00 16.90 10.38
N GLY A 608 -34.00 17.01 11.25
CA GLY A 608 -33.81 18.18 12.09
C GLY A 608 -33.37 19.42 11.30
N ILE A 609 -32.37 19.29 10.42
CA ILE A 609 -31.94 20.40 9.54
C ILE A 609 -32.98 20.64 8.44
N GLY A 610 -33.62 19.59 7.93
CA GLY A 610 -34.74 19.72 7.01
C GLY A 610 -35.86 20.59 7.59
N SER A 611 -36.19 20.40 8.87
CA SER A 611 -37.19 21.23 9.56
C SER A 611 -36.72 22.67 9.76
N LEU A 612 -35.45 22.87 10.12
CA LEU A 612 -34.86 24.21 10.22
C LEU A 612 -35.02 25.02 8.92
N VAL A 613 -34.79 24.36 7.78
CA VAL A 613 -34.74 25.03 6.48
C VAL A 613 -36.12 25.09 5.82
N LEU A 614 -36.82 23.96 5.70
CA LEU A 614 -38.10 23.86 4.99
C LEU A 614 -39.25 24.47 5.79
N ASP A 615 -39.26 24.28 7.12
CA ASP A 615 -40.30 24.85 8.00
C ASP A 615 -39.89 26.22 8.54
N GLN A 616 -38.85 26.83 7.96
CA GLN A 616 -38.42 28.21 8.21
C GLN A 616 -38.18 28.55 9.69
N LYS A 617 -37.71 27.58 10.49
CA LYS A 617 -37.43 27.81 11.91
C LYS A 617 -36.28 28.80 12.08
N SER A 618 -36.30 29.52 13.19
CA SER A 618 -35.30 30.55 13.50
C SER A 618 -34.03 29.94 14.11
N TYR A 619 -32.90 30.56 13.82
CA TYR A 619 -31.68 30.45 14.61
C TYR A 619 -31.77 31.31 15.88
N PRO A 620 -31.05 30.95 16.95
CA PRO A 620 -30.33 29.69 17.16
C PRO A 620 -31.28 28.49 17.22
N TYR A 621 -30.93 27.38 16.56
CA TYR A 621 -31.85 26.26 16.39
C TYR A 621 -31.41 25.06 17.21
N LYS A 622 -32.35 24.49 17.97
CA LYS A 622 -32.11 23.29 18.78
C LYS A 622 -32.29 22.04 17.92
N LEU A 623 -31.17 21.39 17.58
CA LEU A 623 -31.16 20.14 16.82
C LEU A 623 -31.12 18.95 17.78
N ASN A 624 -32.23 18.21 17.86
CA ASN A 624 -32.28 16.95 18.61
C ASN A 624 -31.46 15.87 17.89
N LEU A 625 -30.73 15.07 18.67
CA LEU A 625 -29.85 14.02 18.21
C LEU A 625 -30.08 12.72 19.00
N PRO A 626 -29.59 11.57 18.51
CA PRO A 626 -29.75 10.29 19.19
C PRO A 626 -29.06 10.22 20.56
N GLU A 627 -29.62 9.40 21.46
CA GLU A 627 -29.15 9.27 22.85
C GLU A 627 -27.75 8.67 22.98
N PHE A 628 -27.36 7.76 22.07
CA PHE A 628 -26.07 7.07 22.11
C PHE A 628 -24.83 7.99 21.96
N LEU A 629 -25.04 9.28 21.67
CA LEU A 629 -23.98 10.27 21.50
C LEU A 629 -23.46 10.83 22.82
N ASP A 630 -24.13 10.51 23.94
CA ASP A 630 -23.82 10.96 25.30
C ASP A 630 -23.67 12.49 25.40
N LEU A 631 -24.47 13.22 24.63
CA LEU A 631 -24.50 14.68 24.67
C LEU A 631 -25.42 15.16 25.80
N PRO A 632 -25.10 16.28 26.48
CA PRO A 632 -26.01 16.87 27.45
C PRO A 632 -27.41 17.12 26.85
N ASN A 633 -28.40 16.40 27.35
CA ASN A 633 -29.81 16.42 26.90
C ASN A 633 -30.04 16.03 25.43
N ASN A 634 -29.09 15.33 24.78
CA ASN A 634 -29.24 14.78 23.43
C ASN A 634 -29.57 15.82 22.34
N PHE A 635 -29.02 17.04 22.43
CA PHE A 635 -29.20 18.05 21.39
C PHE A 635 -27.92 18.88 21.15
N LEU A 636 -27.89 19.57 20.01
CA LEU A 636 -26.90 20.60 19.69
C LEU A 636 -27.57 21.90 19.29
N TRP A 637 -26.94 23.02 19.64
CA TRP A 637 -27.32 24.33 19.11
C TRP A 637 -26.67 24.57 17.76
N LEU A 638 -27.49 24.95 16.78
CA LEU A 638 -27.05 25.40 15.48
C LEU A 638 -27.07 26.93 15.41
N PHE A 639 -26.02 27.50 14.82
CA PHE A 639 -25.89 28.93 14.56
C PHE A 639 -25.59 29.19 13.08
N PRO A 640 -25.96 30.36 12.53
CA PRO A 640 -25.63 30.75 11.16
C PRO A 640 -24.18 31.23 11.08
N ALA A 641 -23.25 30.29 11.22
CA ALA A 641 -21.83 30.55 11.36
C ALA A 641 -20.99 29.56 10.53
N GLU A 642 -19.72 29.90 10.28
CA GLU A 642 -18.79 29.00 9.59
C GLU A 642 -18.65 27.64 10.30
N SER A 643 -18.69 27.63 11.63
CA SER A 643 -18.89 26.42 12.43
C SER A 643 -20.36 26.34 12.83
N TRP A 644 -21.21 25.75 11.99
CA TRP A 644 -22.65 25.74 12.23
C TRP A 644 -23.07 25.01 13.53
N PHE A 645 -22.20 24.16 14.10
CA PHE A 645 -22.34 23.60 15.46
C PHE A 645 -20.97 23.48 16.16
N LYS A 646 -21.02 23.21 17.48
CA LYS A 646 -19.94 22.63 18.29
C LYS A 646 -20.54 21.76 19.38
N ARG A 647 -19.81 20.71 19.80
CA ARG A 647 -20.18 19.93 20.98
C ARG A 647 -20.14 20.80 22.24
N PRO A 648 -21.06 20.61 23.21
CA PRO A 648 -21.11 21.41 24.44
C PRO A 648 -19.82 21.33 25.26
N GLU A 649 -19.14 20.18 25.32
CA GLU A 649 -17.82 20.04 25.97
C GLU A 649 -16.78 21.02 25.39
N ASN A 650 -16.91 21.32 24.08
CA ASN A 650 -15.97 22.16 23.35
C ASN A 650 -16.43 23.63 23.28
N ALA A 651 -17.49 24.00 23.99
CA ALA A 651 -18.08 25.33 23.92
C ALA A 651 -17.12 26.43 24.38
N PHE A 652 -16.29 26.14 25.40
CA PHE A 652 -15.34 27.08 26.03
C PHE A 652 -13.86 26.81 25.70
N ILE A 653 -13.57 25.89 24.77
CA ILE A 653 -12.21 25.64 24.32
C ILE A 653 -11.72 26.81 23.46
N LYS A 654 -10.46 27.22 23.69
CA LYS A 654 -9.80 28.28 22.95
C LYS A 654 -9.91 28.08 21.45
N ARG A 655 -10.41 29.09 20.72
CA ARG A 655 -10.71 28.99 19.28
C ARG A 655 -10.29 30.22 18.50
N LYS A 656 -10.32 30.11 17.16
CA LYS A 656 -9.89 31.18 16.24
C LYS A 656 -11.04 31.97 15.60
N ILE A 657 -12.25 31.41 15.58
CA ILE A 657 -13.43 31.95 14.88
C ILE A 657 -14.71 31.67 15.69
N CYS A 658 -15.82 32.29 15.27
CA CYS A 658 -17.15 32.09 15.86
C CYS A 658 -17.22 32.46 17.35
N PHE A 659 -16.50 33.50 17.77
CA PHE A 659 -16.41 33.90 19.18
C PHE A 659 -17.76 34.36 19.76
N GLY A 660 -18.63 34.96 18.96
CA GLY A 660 -19.90 35.49 19.45
C GLY A 660 -20.95 34.44 19.83
N PHE A 661 -20.81 33.17 19.45
CA PHE A 661 -21.85 32.15 19.64
C PHE A 661 -21.58 31.21 20.82
N ASN A 662 -22.52 31.10 21.75
CA ASN A 662 -22.47 30.15 22.86
C ASN A 662 -23.17 28.84 22.48
N TYR A 663 -22.40 27.85 22.03
CA TYR A 663 -22.91 26.54 21.60
C TYR A 663 -23.42 25.66 22.76
N ARG A 664 -23.22 26.06 24.02
CA ARG A 664 -23.77 25.35 25.18
C ARG A 664 -25.17 25.84 25.51
N THR A 665 -25.39 27.15 25.53
CA THR A 665 -26.66 27.75 25.96
C THR A 665 -27.59 28.10 24.81
N GLY A 666 -27.08 28.23 23.58
CA GLY A 666 -27.86 28.71 22.44
C GLY A 666 -28.02 30.24 22.43
N GLN A 667 -27.26 30.96 23.24
CA GLN A 667 -27.25 32.42 23.29
C GLN A 667 -25.94 32.99 22.67
N LEU A 668 -25.80 34.31 22.63
CA LEU A 668 -24.52 34.93 22.32
C LEU A 668 -23.60 34.90 23.55
N ASN A 669 -22.29 34.80 23.32
CA ASN A 669 -21.31 34.87 24.40
C ASN A 669 -21.20 36.30 24.95
N THR A 670 -21.01 36.40 26.25
CA THR A 670 -20.60 37.63 26.92
C THR A 670 -19.16 38.01 26.58
N ILE A 671 -18.79 39.27 26.80
CA ILE A 671 -17.41 39.75 26.61
C ILE A 671 -16.42 38.95 27.46
N LYS A 672 -16.81 38.56 28.69
CA LYS A 672 -15.99 37.71 29.57
C LYS A 672 -15.72 36.34 28.95
N GLU A 673 -16.76 35.70 28.41
CA GLU A 673 -16.63 34.40 27.74
C GLU A 673 -15.79 34.49 26.45
N ILE A 674 -15.95 35.56 25.66
CA ILE A 674 -15.14 35.82 24.46
C ILE A 674 -13.65 35.92 24.82
N LYS A 675 -13.32 36.61 25.92
CA LYS A 675 -11.94 36.73 26.42
C LYS A 675 -11.36 35.36 26.78
N ILE A 676 -12.13 34.50 27.44
CA ILE A 676 -11.73 33.11 27.76
C ILE A 676 -11.45 32.33 26.47
N LEU A 677 -12.37 32.39 25.51
CA LEU A 677 -12.28 31.69 24.22
C LEU A 677 -11.10 32.13 23.36
N ARG A 678 -10.65 33.37 23.50
CA ARG A 678 -9.53 33.94 22.72
C ARG A 678 -8.20 33.83 23.47
N GLY A 679 -8.23 33.78 24.81
CA GLY A 679 -7.07 33.67 25.69
C GLY A 679 -6.15 34.90 25.70
N HIS A 680 -6.64 36.06 25.28
CA HIS A 680 -6.01 37.40 25.42
C HIS A 680 -7.04 38.51 25.11
N SER A 681 -6.80 39.73 25.58
CA SER A 681 -7.68 40.91 25.39
C SER A 681 -7.31 41.69 24.12
N LEU A 682 -8.30 42.18 23.37
CA LEU A 682 -8.14 43.09 22.22
C LEU A 682 -9.25 44.16 22.22
N ARG A 683 -9.01 45.33 21.62
CA ARG A 683 -10.06 46.32 21.33
C ARG A 683 -11.06 45.75 20.31
N GLY A 684 -12.37 45.89 20.58
CA GLY A 684 -13.44 45.54 19.63
C GLY A 684 -14.25 44.26 19.90
N ASP A 685 -14.23 43.71 21.12
CA ASP A 685 -15.02 42.49 21.46
C ASP A 685 -16.55 42.70 21.36
N GLU A 686 -17.03 43.92 21.60
CA GLU A 686 -18.45 44.29 21.42
C GLU A 686 -18.89 44.12 19.96
N LYS A 687 -18.01 44.46 19.00
CA LYS A 687 -18.30 44.33 17.57
C LYS A 687 -18.55 42.87 17.17
N ILE A 688 -17.93 41.91 17.85
CA ILE A 688 -18.11 40.47 17.57
C ILE A 688 -19.52 40.02 17.95
N ILE A 689 -20.05 40.51 19.07
CA ILE A 689 -21.40 40.20 19.53
C ILE A 689 -22.42 40.81 18.56
N ILE A 690 -22.20 42.08 18.16
CA ILE A 690 -23.03 42.77 17.16
C ILE A 690 -23.02 42.02 15.82
N GLU A 691 -21.84 41.63 15.31
CA GLU A 691 -21.73 40.85 14.08
C GLU A 691 -22.40 39.47 14.20
N ALA A 692 -22.32 38.83 15.36
CA ALA A 692 -22.99 37.56 15.61
C ALA A 692 -24.52 37.70 15.62
N GLN A 693 -25.05 38.75 16.24
CA GLN A 693 -26.47 39.08 16.22
C GLN A 693 -26.94 39.40 14.80
N ASN A 694 -26.23 40.26 14.07
CA ASN A 694 -26.54 40.59 12.67
C ASN A 694 -26.57 39.34 11.78
N ASN A 695 -25.68 38.36 12.01
CA ASN A 695 -25.70 37.09 11.29
C ASN A 695 -26.93 36.24 11.61
N ILE A 696 -27.40 36.25 12.88
CA ILE A 696 -28.64 35.59 13.29
C ILE A 696 -29.84 36.26 12.59
N ASP A 697 -29.93 37.58 12.66
CA ASP A 697 -31.05 38.34 12.10
C ASP A 697 -31.09 38.21 10.57
N ALA A 698 -29.94 38.30 9.90
CA ALA A 698 -29.85 38.11 8.46
C ALA A 698 -30.20 36.68 8.02
N ALA A 699 -29.85 35.67 8.82
CA ALA A 699 -30.23 34.29 8.53
C ALA A 699 -31.70 34.01 8.82
N ASN A 700 -32.31 34.69 9.79
CA ASN A 700 -33.73 34.54 10.12
C ASN A 700 -34.63 35.32 9.16
N SER A 701 -34.16 36.46 8.66
CA SER A 701 -34.92 37.29 7.69
C SER A 701 -34.83 36.75 6.26
N ASN A 702 -33.73 36.08 5.91
CA ASN A 702 -33.55 35.46 4.60
C ASN A 702 -33.46 33.93 4.72
N TYR A 703 -34.56 33.24 4.39
CA TYR A 703 -34.62 31.77 4.46
C TYR A 703 -33.74 31.05 3.44
N ARG A 704 -33.16 31.76 2.46
CA ARG A 704 -32.13 31.27 1.54
C ARG A 704 -30.73 31.83 1.86
N ASN A 705 -30.51 32.32 3.08
CA ASN A 705 -29.20 32.77 3.51
C ASN A 705 -28.14 31.69 3.27
N SER A 706 -26.91 32.11 2.92
CA SER A 706 -25.78 31.21 2.64
C SER A 706 -25.55 30.12 3.69
N GLN A 707 -25.84 30.39 4.98
CA GLN A 707 -25.69 29.41 6.04
C GLN A 707 -26.81 28.38 6.05
N ARG A 708 -28.06 28.78 5.73
CA ARG A 708 -29.19 27.86 5.53
C ARG A 708 -28.95 26.96 4.33
N MET A 709 -28.47 27.54 3.21
CA MET A 709 -28.07 26.76 2.03
C MET A 709 -26.96 25.77 2.37
N HIS A 710 -25.96 26.19 3.15
CA HIS A 710 -24.90 25.29 3.59
C HIS A 710 -25.44 24.11 4.42
N VAL A 711 -26.22 24.34 5.47
CA VAL A 711 -26.76 23.23 6.28
C VAL A 711 -27.76 22.38 5.50
N ALA A 712 -28.51 22.96 4.56
CA ALA A 712 -29.37 22.20 3.65
C ALA A 712 -28.57 21.21 2.78
N THR A 713 -27.35 21.56 2.33
CA THR A 713 -26.48 20.60 1.65
C THR A 713 -25.99 19.47 2.58
N VAL A 714 -25.85 19.73 3.88
CA VAL A 714 -25.56 18.70 4.89
C VAL A 714 -26.73 17.74 5.03
N ALA A 715 -27.98 18.25 5.07
CA ALA A 715 -29.18 17.43 5.10
C ALA A 715 -29.32 16.55 3.84
N GLN A 716 -29.01 17.07 2.65
CA GLN A 716 -28.96 16.24 1.43
C GLN A 716 -27.92 15.12 1.56
N ASN A 717 -26.71 15.42 2.03
CA ASN A 717 -25.67 14.39 2.17
C ASN A 717 -26.07 13.31 3.20
N ALA A 718 -26.77 13.69 4.27
CA ALA A 718 -27.35 12.75 5.21
C ALA A 718 -28.41 11.87 4.55
N PHE A 719 -29.28 12.45 3.73
CA PHE A 719 -30.27 11.70 2.95
C PHE A 719 -29.62 10.74 1.95
N ILE A 720 -28.51 11.10 1.29
CA ILE A 720 -27.78 10.20 0.38
C ILE A 720 -27.35 8.92 1.11
N VAL A 721 -26.91 9.02 2.37
CA VAL A 721 -26.55 7.84 3.17
C VAL A 721 -27.78 6.96 3.45
N LEU A 722 -28.90 7.57 3.84
CA LEU A 722 -30.17 6.86 4.05
C LEU A 722 -30.65 6.16 2.76
N PHE A 723 -30.55 6.86 1.63
CA PHE A 723 -30.94 6.34 0.32
C PHE A 723 -30.04 5.18 -0.13
N LEU A 724 -28.74 5.25 0.12
CA LEU A 724 -27.81 4.14 -0.16
C LEU A 724 -28.12 2.90 0.69
N ALA A 725 -28.44 3.09 1.96
CA ALA A 725 -28.83 1.99 2.84
C ALA A 725 -30.16 1.36 2.40
N GLU A 726 -31.13 2.18 1.99
CA GLU A 726 -32.45 1.71 1.54
C GLU A 726 -32.37 0.93 0.23
N THR A 727 -31.63 1.46 -0.75
CA THR A 727 -31.60 0.95 -2.13
C THR A 727 -30.46 -0.03 -2.42
N GLY A 728 -29.38 -0.03 -1.62
CA GLY A 728 -28.20 -0.85 -1.89
C GLY A 728 -27.49 -0.54 -3.21
N MET A 729 -27.74 0.64 -3.81
CA MET A 729 -27.15 1.03 -5.09
C MET A 729 -25.64 1.26 -5.00
N ASN A 730 -24.94 0.99 -6.09
CA ASN A 730 -23.52 1.35 -6.18
C ASN A 730 -23.34 2.86 -6.29
N TRP A 731 -22.22 3.38 -5.79
CA TRP A 731 -21.92 4.82 -5.83
C TRP A 731 -22.02 5.42 -7.23
N ALA A 732 -21.51 4.72 -8.25
CA ALA A 732 -21.57 5.16 -9.65
C ALA A 732 -23.03 5.31 -10.13
N GLN A 733 -23.89 4.34 -9.82
CA GLN A 733 -25.32 4.41 -10.19
C GLN A 733 -26.02 5.58 -9.50
N LEU A 734 -25.67 5.86 -8.23
CA LEU A 734 -26.25 6.98 -7.48
C LEU A 734 -25.87 8.35 -8.06
N VAL A 735 -24.59 8.55 -8.41
CA VAL A 735 -24.13 9.86 -8.93
C VAL A 735 -24.54 10.11 -10.39
N ASP A 736 -24.78 9.04 -11.15
CA ASP A 736 -25.29 9.10 -12.53
C ASP A 736 -26.82 9.12 -12.59
N LEU A 737 -27.51 9.07 -11.43
CA LEU A 737 -28.97 9.00 -11.39
C LEU A 737 -29.60 10.34 -11.79
N THR A 738 -30.25 10.34 -12.95
CA THR A 738 -30.98 11.51 -13.48
C THR A 738 -32.34 11.65 -12.80
N TRP A 739 -33.00 12.80 -12.93
CA TRP A 739 -34.31 13.04 -12.32
C TRP A 739 -35.20 13.94 -13.17
N SER A 740 -36.51 13.65 -13.16
CA SER A 740 -37.55 14.49 -13.74
C SER A 740 -38.70 14.67 -12.75
N ARG A 741 -39.33 15.85 -12.75
CA ARG A 741 -40.52 16.14 -11.93
C ARG A 741 -41.74 15.33 -12.35
N ASN A 742 -41.75 14.84 -13.59
CA ASN A 742 -42.82 14.00 -14.12
C ASN A 742 -42.48 12.52 -13.89
N TYR A 743 -42.77 12.03 -12.67
CA TYR A 743 -42.55 10.64 -12.29
C TYR A 743 -43.87 9.97 -11.88
N GLN A 744 -43.93 8.64 -12.05
CA GLN A 744 -45.04 7.78 -11.68
C GLN A 744 -44.60 6.86 -10.54
N ILE A 745 -45.53 6.56 -9.62
CA ILE A 745 -45.32 5.61 -8.53
C ILE A 745 -46.23 4.41 -8.80
N ASN A 746 -45.63 3.25 -9.03
CA ASN A 746 -46.36 2.00 -9.20
C ASN A 746 -46.25 1.13 -7.96
N SER A 747 -47.31 0.39 -7.66
CA SER A 747 -47.34 -0.63 -6.60
C SER A 747 -47.25 -2.01 -7.23
N GLU A 748 -46.08 -2.33 -7.78
CA GLU A 748 -45.85 -3.62 -8.44
C GLU A 748 -45.69 -4.77 -7.43
N ARG A 749 -45.33 -4.47 -6.17
CA ARG A 749 -45.09 -5.45 -5.10
C ARG A 749 -45.62 -4.97 -3.75
N GLN A 750 -45.98 -5.92 -2.88
CA GLN A 750 -46.32 -5.62 -1.48
C GLN A 750 -45.09 -5.03 -0.77
N LEU A 751 -45.28 -4.00 0.06
CA LEU A 751 -44.24 -3.25 0.80
C LEU A 751 -43.26 -2.38 -0.01
N PHE A 752 -43.18 -2.50 -1.34
CA PHE A 752 -42.29 -1.68 -2.17
C PHE A 752 -43.07 -0.79 -3.16
N ARG A 753 -42.43 0.28 -3.61
CA ARG A 753 -42.96 1.23 -4.60
C ARG A 753 -41.90 1.47 -5.66
N THR A 754 -42.26 1.24 -6.92
CA THR A 754 -41.40 1.49 -8.08
C THR A 754 -41.63 2.92 -8.54
N ILE A 755 -40.58 3.74 -8.52
CA ILE A 755 -40.62 5.12 -9.02
C ILE A 755 -40.06 5.11 -10.43
N LYS A 756 -40.89 5.49 -11.42
CA LYS A 756 -40.54 5.52 -12.84
C LYS A 756 -40.62 6.94 -13.38
N TRP A 757 -39.63 7.38 -14.15
CA TRP A 757 -39.68 8.66 -14.85
C TRP A 757 -38.95 8.56 -16.19
N ARG A 758 -39.16 9.55 -17.05
CA ARG A 758 -38.36 9.72 -18.27
C ARG A 758 -37.39 10.89 -18.12
N ALA A 759 -36.12 10.62 -18.42
CA ALA A 759 -35.06 11.61 -18.45
C ALA A 759 -34.29 11.46 -19.77
N ASN A 760 -34.14 12.56 -20.52
CA ASN A 760 -33.47 12.60 -21.83
C ASN A 760 -33.94 11.48 -22.79
N GLY A 761 -35.26 11.23 -22.85
CA GLY A 761 -35.86 10.22 -23.71
C GLY A 761 -35.70 8.76 -23.25
N LYS A 762 -35.05 8.51 -22.11
CA LYS A 762 -34.84 7.16 -21.56
C LYS A 762 -35.72 6.92 -20.34
N GLU A 763 -36.23 5.70 -20.20
CA GLU A 763 -36.93 5.26 -19.00
C GLU A 763 -35.94 4.97 -17.88
N CYS A 764 -36.19 5.53 -16.70
CA CYS A 764 -35.38 5.36 -15.50
C CYS A 764 -36.29 4.94 -14.35
N TYR A 765 -35.79 4.07 -13.48
CA TYR A 765 -36.54 3.65 -12.30
C TYR A 765 -35.64 3.19 -11.14
N PHE A 766 -36.20 3.26 -9.93
CA PHE A 766 -35.68 2.57 -8.74
C PHE A 766 -36.85 2.19 -7.81
N GLU A 767 -36.60 1.29 -6.87
CA GLU A 767 -37.58 0.83 -5.90
C GLU A 767 -37.25 1.35 -4.49
N LEU A 768 -38.28 1.71 -3.72
CA LEU A 768 -38.19 2.10 -2.31
C LEU A 768 -39.23 1.35 -1.48
N SER A 769 -38.96 1.08 -0.20
CA SER A 769 -40.02 0.61 0.71
C SER A 769 -41.10 1.67 0.92
N SER A 770 -42.32 1.23 1.17
CA SER A 770 -43.46 2.10 1.49
C SER A 770 -43.18 3.00 2.69
N GLY A 771 -42.47 2.49 3.71
CA GLY A 771 -42.05 3.24 4.89
C GLY A 771 -41.01 4.34 4.61
N PHE A 772 -40.21 4.21 3.55
CA PHE A 772 -39.22 5.22 3.17
C PHE A 772 -39.81 6.33 2.28
N MET A 773 -40.98 6.11 1.66
CA MET A 773 -41.62 7.09 0.77
C MET A 773 -41.85 8.48 1.38
N PRO A 774 -42.30 8.64 2.64
CA PRO A 774 -42.41 9.95 3.26
C PRO A 774 -41.07 10.68 3.36
N ILE A 775 -39.99 9.95 3.65
CA ILE A 775 -38.62 10.49 3.76
C ILE A 775 -38.14 10.95 2.37
N PHE A 776 -38.39 10.14 1.33
CA PHE A 776 -38.06 10.51 -0.05
C PHE A 776 -38.83 11.74 -0.54
N LYS A 777 -40.14 11.83 -0.27
CA LYS A 777 -40.94 13.02 -0.60
C LYS A 777 -40.41 14.28 0.10
N ARG A 778 -40.02 14.16 1.37
CA ARG A 778 -39.39 15.26 2.11
C ARG A 778 -38.04 15.67 1.50
N TYR A 779 -37.29 14.71 0.97
CA TYR A 779 -36.06 15.01 0.24
C TYR A 779 -36.34 15.77 -1.06
N LEU A 780 -37.39 15.44 -1.82
CA LEU A 780 -37.75 16.20 -3.02
C LEU A 780 -38.05 17.67 -2.70
N GLN A 781 -38.73 17.94 -1.58
CA GLN A 781 -38.93 19.31 -1.08
C GLN A 781 -37.60 20.01 -0.76
N LEU A 782 -36.66 19.31 -0.10
CA LEU A 782 -35.32 19.82 0.16
C LEU A 782 -34.54 20.09 -1.13
N ARG A 783 -34.67 19.21 -2.12
CA ARG A 783 -34.05 19.36 -3.45
C ARG A 783 -34.58 20.60 -4.17
N ASP A 784 -35.89 20.79 -4.19
CA ASP A 784 -36.51 21.98 -4.78
C ASP A 784 -36.07 23.25 -4.04
N PHE A 785 -35.99 23.21 -2.71
CA PHE A 785 -35.40 24.29 -1.94
C PHE A 785 -33.93 24.55 -2.35
N LEU A 786 -33.09 23.52 -2.46
CA LEU A 786 -31.68 23.70 -2.81
C LEU A 786 -31.49 24.28 -4.22
N LEU A 787 -32.28 23.85 -5.19
CA LEU A 787 -32.18 24.31 -6.58
C LEU A 787 -32.84 25.68 -6.81
N GLY A 788 -33.92 25.99 -6.09
CA GLY A 788 -34.76 27.13 -6.44
C GLY A 788 -35.23 27.03 -7.90
N ASN A 789 -34.82 27.98 -8.73
CA ASN A 789 -35.15 28.05 -10.16
C ASN A 789 -34.06 27.47 -11.08
N GLN A 790 -32.99 26.89 -10.55
CA GLN A 790 -31.88 26.39 -11.37
C GLN A 790 -32.19 25.01 -11.96
N PRO A 791 -31.91 24.78 -13.26
CA PRO A 791 -32.05 23.46 -13.86
C PRO A 791 -31.00 22.50 -13.31
N CYS A 792 -31.39 21.25 -13.06
CA CYS A 792 -30.46 20.20 -12.64
C CYS A 792 -30.99 18.83 -13.07
N GLU A 793 -30.21 18.14 -13.90
CA GLU A 793 -30.57 16.82 -14.44
C GLU A 793 -30.38 15.68 -13.43
N TRP A 794 -29.52 15.84 -12.43
CA TRP A 794 -29.21 14.79 -11.45
C TRP A 794 -30.18 14.81 -10.27
N LEU A 795 -30.54 13.64 -9.75
CA LEU A 795 -31.31 13.55 -8.50
C LEU A 795 -30.49 14.16 -7.36
N PHE A 796 -29.24 13.69 -7.20
CA PHE A 796 -28.27 14.19 -6.22
C PHE A 796 -27.17 15.01 -6.90
N PHE A 797 -26.82 16.16 -6.34
CA PHE A 797 -25.90 17.13 -6.95
C PHE A 797 -25.07 17.88 -5.91
N LYS A 798 -24.06 18.63 -6.33
CA LYS A 798 -23.32 19.57 -5.46
C LYS A 798 -23.53 21.01 -5.92
N LEU A 799 -23.52 21.93 -4.94
CA LEU A 799 -23.74 23.38 -5.14
C LEU A 799 -22.51 24.22 -4.76
N GLY A 800 -21.30 23.75 -5.09
CA GLY A 800 -20.07 24.48 -4.81
C GLY A 800 -19.88 24.89 -3.34
N LYS A 801 -19.15 25.99 -3.08
CA LYS A 801 -18.86 26.48 -1.72
C LYS A 801 -20.11 27.07 -1.08
N ARG A 802 -20.45 26.62 0.14
CA ARG A 802 -21.62 27.07 0.94
C ARG A 802 -23.00 26.91 0.26
N GLY A 803 -23.12 26.07 -0.77
CA GLY A 803 -24.40 25.82 -1.42
C GLY A 803 -24.87 26.96 -2.34
N LEU A 804 -23.94 27.81 -2.81
CA LEU A 804 -24.23 28.97 -3.66
C LEU A 804 -23.71 28.85 -5.11
N GLY A 805 -23.01 27.76 -5.44
CA GLY A 805 -22.53 27.49 -6.79
C GLY A 805 -23.60 26.85 -7.67
N GLN A 806 -23.32 26.75 -8.98
CA GLN A 806 -24.20 26.07 -9.93
C GLN A 806 -24.30 24.55 -9.62
N PRO A 807 -25.47 23.92 -9.85
CA PRO A 807 -25.64 22.49 -9.67
C PRO A 807 -24.71 21.74 -10.60
N SER A 808 -23.96 20.80 -10.05
CA SER A 808 -23.06 19.94 -10.82
C SER A 808 -23.05 18.51 -10.27
N GLN A 809 -22.65 17.57 -11.10
CA GLN A 809 -22.55 16.17 -10.70
C GLN A 809 -21.58 15.97 -9.53
N ILE A 810 -21.94 15.05 -8.64
CA ILE A 810 -21.07 14.60 -7.55
C ILE A 810 -19.96 13.71 -8.13
N LYS A 811 -18.74 14.23 -8.22
CA LYS A 811 -17.56 13.49 -8.73
C LYS A 811 -16.72 12.83 -7.63
N ASP A 812 -16.80 13.36 -6.41
CA ASP A 812 -16.00 12.94 -5.25
C ASP A 812 -16.87 12.14 -4.27
N SER A 813 -16.25 11.39 -3.35
CA SER A 813 -16.98 10.66 -2.30
C SER A 813 -17.52 11.58 -1.19
N LEU A 814 -18.38 11.04 -0.31
CA LEU A 814 -18.91 11.74 0.89
C LEU A 814 -17.86 11.99 1.99
N HIS A 815 -16.56 11.96 1.69
CA HIS A 815 -15.47 12.09 2.66
C HIS A 815 -15.58 13.32 3.58
N ASN A 816 -15.90 14.49 3.02
CA ASN A 816 -16.05 15.72 3.80
C ASN A 816 -17.31 15.72 4.67
N PHE A 817 -18.35 14.99 4.27
CA PHE A 817 -19.54 14.80 5.07
C PHE A 817 -19.25 13.89 6.27
N PHE A 818 -18.58 12.75 6.06
CA PHE A 818 -18.14 11.87 7.16
C PHE A 818 -17.19 12.57 8.14
N LYS A 819 -16.29 13.43 7.66
CA LYS A 819 -15.48 14.29 8.55
C LYS A 819 -16.33 15.23 9.41
N SER A 820 -17.44 15.73 8.90
CA SER A 820 -18.37 16.55 9.67
C SER A 820 -19.13 15.72 10.69
N LEU A 821 -19.57 14.50 10.32
CA LEU A 821 -20.20 13.57 11.26
C LEU A 821 -19.27 13.17 12.40
N LYS A 822 -17.97 12.97 12.13
CA LYS A 822 -16.97 12.66 13.16
C LYS A 822 -16.73 13.79 14.18
N LYS A 823 -17.12 15.02 13.86
CA LYS A 823 -17.14 16.12 14.84
C LYS A 823 -18.35 16.04 15.77
N ILE A 824 -19.41 15.32 15.36
CA ILE A 824 -20.60 15.03 16.18
C ILE A 824 -20.39 13.73 16.97
N ASP A 825 -19.88 12.68 16.34
CA ASP A 825 -19.53 11.40 16.97
C ASP A 825 -18.08 11.00 16.58
N PRO A 826 -17.09 11.25 17.45
CA PRO A 826 -15.70 10.89 17.19
C PRO A 826 -15.47 9.40 16.89
N ASN A 827 -16.33 8.52 17.42
CA ASN A 827 -16.22 7.07 17.31
C ASN A 827 -17.03 6.50 16.13
N LEU A 828 -17.61 7.35 15.29
CA LEU A 828 -18.44 6.91 14.17
C LEU A 828 -17.65 6.12 13.12
N THR A 829 -18.11 4.90 12.86
CA THR A 829 -17.63 4.06 11.76
C THR A 829 -18.15 4.60 10.42
N GLU A 830 -17.25 4.77 9.45
CA GLU A 830 -17.64 5.16 8.09
C GLU A 830 -18.12 3.92 7.32
N ILE A 831 -19.34 3.97 6.78
CA ILE A 831 -19.91 2.90 5.96
C ILE A 831 -20.11 3.42 4.54
N HIS A 832 -19.51 2.73 3.57
CA HIS A 832 -19.56 3.12 2.16
C HIS A 832 -20.60 2.30 1.37
N SER A 833 -20.91 2.74 0.13
CA SER A 833 -21.94 2.14 -0.72
C SER A 833 -21.82 0.62 -0.90
N ARG A 834 -20.60 0.08 -1.04
CA ARG A 834 -20.40 -1.38 -1.15
C ARG A 834 -20.80 -2.13 0.12
N GLN A 835 -20.54 -1.54 1.29
CA GLN A 835 -20.90 -2.11 2.57
C GLN A 835 -22.41 -1.99 2.84
N TRP A 836 -23.05 -0.88 2.44
CA TRP A 836 -24.51 -0.75 2.46
C TRP A 836 -25.19 -1.75 1.54
N ARG A 837 -24.63 -1.97 0.34
CA ARG A 837 -25.11 -2.99 -0.59
C ARG A 837 -24.98 -4.40 -0.02
N ALA A 838 -23.88 -4.70 0.68
CA ALA A 838 -23.69 -5.97 1.38
C ALA A 838 -24.72 -6.15 2.52
N ALA A 839 -24.90 -5.12 3.36
CA ALA A 839 -25.91 -5.13 4.43
C ALA A 839 -27.33 -5.29 3.90
N LYS A 840 -27.69 -4.58 2.82
CA LYS A 840 -29.02 -4.72 2.19
C LYS A 840 -29.20 -6.12 1.60
N SER A 841 -28.16 -6.67 0.97
CA SER A 841 -28.18 -8.03 0.45
C SER A 841 -28.40 -9.04 1.57
N ASP A 842 -27.64 -8.95 2.65
CA ASP A 842 -27.78 -9.81 3.83
C ASP A 842 -29.18 -9.69 4.44
N TRP A 843 -29.71 -8.47 4.62
CA TRP A 843 -31.08 -8.25 5.10
C TRP A 843 -32.14 -8.84 4.16
N LEU A 844 -32.04 -8.63 2.84
CA LEU A 844 -32.99 -9.17 1.87
C LEU A 844 -32.99 -10.68 1.86
N ILE A 845 -31.82 -11.32 1.92
CA ILE A 845 -31.72 -12.78 1.98
C ILE A 845 -32.36 -13.33 3.28
N ARG A 846 -32.24 -12.60 4.39
CA ARG A 846 -32.86 -12.97 5.66
C ARG A 846 -34.39 -12.81 5.69
N ASN A 847 -34.96 -11.93 4.86
CA ASN A 847 -36.36 -11.49 4.98
C ASN A 847 -37.20 -11.68 3.71
N THR A 848 -36.61 -12.06 2.58
CA THR A 848 -37.28 -12.23 1.28
C THR A 848 -36.70 -13.44 0.53
N ASP A 849 -37.39 -13.90 -0.52
CA ASP A 849 -36.90 -15.00 -1.35
C ASP A 849 -35.71 -14.60 -2.25
N VAL A 850 -34.96 -15.60 -2.73
CA VAL A 850 -33.73 -15.41 -3.53
C VAL A 850 -34.01 -14.68 -4.85
N SER A 851 -35.15 -14.94 -5.48
CA SER A 851 -35.53 -14.31 -6.75
C SER A 851 -35.86 -12.83 -6.56
N THR A 852 -36.57 -12.49 -5.49
CA THR A 852 -36.84 -11.11 -5.06
C THR A 852 -35.56 -10.38 -4.72
N THR A 853 -34.65 -11.02 -3.99
CA THR A 853 -33.34 -10.45 -3.64
C THR A 853 -32.49 -10.16 -4.88
N ALA A 854 -32.42 -11.10 -5.82
CA ALA A 854 -31.68 -10.95 -7.07
C ALA A 854 -32.20 -9.77 -7.89
N LEU A 855 -33.53 -9.65 -8.00
CA LEU A 855 -34.17 -8.59 -8.76
C LEU A 855 -33.98 -7.20 -8.10
N VAL A 856 -34.19 -7.09 -6.78
CA VAL A 856 -33.98 -5.81 -6.04
C VAL A 856 -32.53 -5.35 -6.12
N LEU A 857 -31.58 -6.29 -6.06
CA LEU A 857 -30.16 -5.96 -6.19
C LEU A 857 -29.70 -5.80 -7.64
N GLN A 858 -30.54 -6.09 -8.64
CA GLN A 858 -30.14 -6.18 -10.06
C GLN A 858 -28.95 -7.14 -10.28
N ASN A 859 -28.94 -8.27 -9.57
CA ASN A 859 -27.95 -9.33 -9.67
C ASN A 859 -28.62 -10.62 -10.21
N THR A 860 -27.81 -11.61 -10.62
CA THR A 860 -28.35 -12.95 -10.90
C THR A 860 -28.60 -13.72 -9.60
N GLU A 861 -29.58 -14.62 -9.59
CA GLU A 861 -29.87 -15.50 -8.45
C GLU A 861 -28.63 -16.28 -7.99
N LYS A 862 -27.81 -16.74 -8.94
CA LYS A 862 -26.53 -17.42 -8.69
C LYS A 862 -25.57 -16.55 -7.85
N THR A 863 -25.50 -15.25 -8.12
CA THR A 863 -24.66 -14.30 -7.36
C THR A 863 -25.20 -14.06 -5.95
N VAL A 864 -26.52 -14.03 -5.79
CA VAL A 864 -27.18 -13.91 -4.48
C VAL A 864 -26.94 -15.17 -3.63
N LEU A 865 -27.14 -16.35 -4.21
CA LEU A 865 -26.87 -17.64 -3.56
C LEU A 865 -25.41 -17.77 -3.12
N SER A 866 -24.47 -17.33 -3.95
CA SER A 866 -23.04 -17.35 -3.61
C SER A 866 -22.69 -16.43 -2.43
N SER A 867 -23.44 -15.33 -2.28
CA SER A 867 -23.28 -14.38 -1.16
C SER A 867 -23.98 -14.87 0.11
N TYR A 868 -25.08 -15.63 -0.02
CA TYR A 868 -25.75 -16.32 1.10
C TYR A 868 -24.87 -17.42 1.69
N ILE A 869 -24.25 -18.24 0.83
CA ILE A 869 -23.34 -19.32 1.23
C ILE A 869 -22.10 -18.76 1.95
N ALA A 870 -21.71 -17.52 1.66
CA ALA A 870 -20.54 -16.88 2.27
C ALA A 870 -20.73 -16.44 3.74
N GLY A 871 -21.97 -16.35 4.26
CA GLY A 871 -22.30 -16.16 5.68
C GLY A 871 -21.81 -14.85 6.36
N SER A 872 -22.71 -14.08 6.99
CA SER A 872 -22.31 -12.93 7.81
C SER A 872 -21.75 -13.37 9.18
N GLU A 873 -20.59 -12.84 9.60
CA GLU A 873 -19.96 -13.08 10.92
C GLU A 873 -20.91 -12.91 12.12
N THR A 874 -21.92 -12.03 12.03
CA THR A 874 -22.83 -11.76 13.15
C THR A 874 -23.69 -12.95 13.54
N LYS A 875 -24.09 -13.79 12.59
CA LYS A 875 -24.79 -15.05 12.88
C LYS A 875 -23.83 -16.14 13.37
N HIS A 876 -22.57 -16.11 12.90
CA HIS A 876 -21.50 -16.93 13.49
C HIS A 876 -21.35 -16.63 14.98
N TRP A 877 -21.46 -15.38 15.43
CA TRP A 877 -21.35 -15.03 16.86
C TRP A 877 -22.60 -15.38 17.68
N GLU A 878 -23.82 -15.19 17.18
CA GLU A 878 -25.04 -15.62 17.90
C GLU A 878 -25.19 -17.15 17.95
N GLU A 879 -24.87 -17.85 16.85
CA GLU A 879 -24.79 -19.30 16.81
C GLU A 879 -23.61 -19.82 17.65
N MET A 880 -22.45 -19.13 17.68
CA MET A 880 -21.31 -19.44 18.56
C MET A 880 -21.62 -19.18 20.04
N SER A 881 -22.37 -18.13 20.39
CA SER A 881 -22.77 -17.88 21.78
C SER A 881 -23.78 -18.90 22.27
N ASN A 882 -24.76 -19.29 21.45
CA ASN A 882 -25.70 -20.38 21.76
C ASN A 882 -24.98 -21.75 21.81
N PHE A 883 -24.02 -21.98 20.91
CA PHE A 883 -23.16 -23.15 20.89
C PHE A 883 -22.23 -23.23 22.12
N LEU A 884 -21.55 -22.16 22.50
CA LEU A 884 -20.67 -22.10 23.66
C LEU A 884 -21.45 -22.31 24.97
N ASN A 885 -22.68 -21.78 25.06
CA ASN A 885 -23.59 -22.06 26.17
C ASN A 885 -23.99 -23.55 26.24
N GLN A 886 -24.18 -24.22 25.09
CA GLN A 886 -24.44 -25.66 25.03
C GLN A 886 -23.21 -26.51 25.38
N VAL A 887 -22.00 -26.13 24.92
CA VAL A 887 -20.75 -26.86 25.21
C VAL A 887 -20.35 -26.72 26.69
N SER A 888 -20.54 -25.54 27.29
CA SER A 888 -20.31 -25.33 28.73
C SER A 888 -21.16 -26.25 29.63
N ASN A 889 -22.37 -26.60 29.18
CA ASN A 889 -23.28 -27.53 29.87
C ASN A 889 -22.94 -29.03 29.65
N VAL A 890 -22.07 -29.34 28.68
CA VAL A 890 -21.58 -30.71 28.39
C VAL A 890 -20.34 -31.02 29.23
N VAL A 891 -19.42 -30.08 29.34
CA VAL A 891 -18.24 -30.18 30.22
C VAL A 891 -18.70 -29.94 31.66
N GLN A 892 -18.51 -30.90 32.55
CA GLN A 892 -18.86 -30.80 33.98
C GLN A 892 -17.60 -30.58 34.83
N GLY A 893 -17.77 -30.34 36.14
CA GLY A 893 -16.64 -30.20 37.07
C GLY A 893 -15.88 -31.52 37.28
N LYS A 894 -15.13 -31.63 38.39
CA LYS A 894 -14.60 -32.93 38.82
C LYS A 894 -15.77 -33.88 39.10
N ARG A 895 -15.56 -35.18 38.87
CA ARG A 895 -16.57 -36.21 39.10
C ARG A 895 -16.89 -36.34 40.60
N GLU A 896 -17.93 -35.64 41.05
CA GLU A 896 -18.57 -35.93 42.34
C GLU A 896 -19.45 -37.18 42.20
N ASN A 897 -19.80 -37.85 43.31
CA ASN A 897 -20.61 -39.09 43.40
C ASN A 897 -22.02 -38.96 42.76
N THR A 898 -22.07 -38.71 41.47
CA THR A 898 -23.25 -38.52 40.64
C THR A 898 -23.71 -39.88 40.16
N LYS A 899 -24.70 -40.44 40.86
CA LYS A 899 -25.21 -41.82 40.68
C LYS A 899 -25.80 -42.15 39.30
N ASN A 900 -25.76 -41.27 38.30
CA ASN A 900 -26.53 -41.41 37.04
C ASN A 900 -25.75 -41.17 35.74
N ILE A 901 -24.40 -41.25 35.73
CA ILE A 901 -23.62 -41.12 34.49
C ILE A 901 -22.97 -42.45 34.10
N THR A 902 -23.37 -43.02 32.97
CA THR A 902 -22.79 -44.25 32.41
C THR A 902 -21.53 -43.92 31.61
N LEU A 903 -20.43 -44.62 31.88
CA LEU A 903 -19.18 -44.41 31.13
C LEU A 903 -19.24 -45.02 29.73
N ARG A 904 -18.66 -44.29 28.77
CA ARG A 904 -18.57 -44.64 27.34
C ARG A 904 -17.12 -44.53 26.86
N ALA A 905 -16.89 -44.87 25.59
CA ALA A 905 -15.56 -44.87 24.96
C ALA A 905 -14.96 -43.46 24.76
N VAL A 906 -15.78 -42.41 24.74
CA VAL A 906 -15.34 -41.01 24.52
C VAL A 906 -15.62 -40.07 25.70
N GLY A 907 -16.33 -40.54 26.73
CA GLY A 907 -16.75 -39.73 27.90
C GLY A 907 -17.88 -40.41 28.67
N GLY A 908 -18.79 -39.62 29.26
CA GLY A 908 -19.97 -40.09 29.99
C GLY A 908 -21.31 -39.87 29.28
N CYS A 909 -22.35 -40.57 29.73
CA CYS A 909 -23.71 -40.44 29.22
C CYS A 909 -24.72 -40.28 30.37
N SER A 910 -25.60 -39.30 30.25
CA SER A 910 -26.68 -39.05 31.22
C SER A 910 -27.94 -39.90 31.01
N SER A 911 -28.12 -40.52 29.83
CA SER A 911 -29.25 -41.40 29.54
C SER A 911 -28.92 -42.35 28.37
N LEU A 912 -28.51 -43.58 28.68
CA LEU A 912 -28.11 -44.56 27.67
C LEU A 912 -29.33 -45.05 26.85
N GLY A 913 -29.14 -45.22 25.53
CA GLY A 913 -30.17 -45.78 24.64
C GLY A 913 -31.22 -44.78 24.13
N LYS A 914 -31.11 -43.49 24.47
CA LYS A 914 -32.00 -42.41 24.00
C LYS A 914 -31.22 -41.29 23.31
N PRO A 915 -30.52 -41.56 22.20
CA PRO A 915 -29.72 -40.55 21.53
C PRO A 915 -30.62 -39.46 20.93
N LYS A 916 -30.24 -38.20 21.10
CA LYS A 916 -30.89 -37.06 20.46
C LYS A 916 -29.85 -36.10 19.93
N SER A 917 -29.87 -35.84 18.63
CA SER A 917 -28.96 -34.90 17.98
C SER A 917 -29.17 -33.48 18.50
N ILE A 918 -28.07 -32.75 18.71
CA ILE A 918 -28.11 -31.36 19.17
C ILE A 918 -28.63 -30.41 18.06
N SER A 919 -28.56 -30.82 16.80
CA SER A 919 -29.07 -30.07 15.64
C SER A 919 -29.44 -31.00 14.48
N GLU A 920 -30.42 -30.62 13.67
CA GLU A 920 -30.92 -31.34 12.49
C GLU A 920 -29.97 -31.26 11.28
N LYS A 921 -28.98 -30.35 11.29
CA LYS A 921 -28.05 -30.09 10.18
C LYS A 921 -26.68 -30.77 10.29
N ILE A 922 -26.50 -31.73 11.22
CA ILE A 922 -25.20 -32.37 11.46
C ILE A 922 -25.05 -33.61 10.54
N PRO A 923 -23.90 -33.80 9.86
CA PRO A 923 -23.70 -34.93 8.93
C PRO A 923 -23.68 -36.31 9.61
N ILE A 924 -23.31 -36.35 10.90
CA ILE A 924 -23.16 -37.58 11.69
C ILE A 924 -24.39 -37.75 12.59
N ALA A 925 -25.13 -38.84 12.37
CA ALA A 925 -26.29 -39.17 13.17
C ALA A 925 -25.88 -39.55 14.60
N SER A 926 -26.51 -38.93 15.61
CA SER A 926 -26.28 -39.30 17.00
C SER A 926 -26.83 -40.70 17.26
N ASN A 927 -25.94 -41.62 17.59
CA ASN A 927 -26.31 -43.01 17.91
C ASN A 927 -25.52 -43.50 19.14
N CYS A 928 -26.05 -44.52 19.83
CA CYS A 928 -25.39 -45.12 21.01
C CYS A 928 -24.53 -46.35 20.65
N VAL A 929 -24.33 -46.64 19.36
CA VAL A 929 -23.61 -47.81 18.88
C VAL A 929 -22.14 -47.43 18.65
N GLU A 930 -21.91 -46.41 17.85
CA GLU A 930 -20.60 -45.89 17.50
C GLU A 930 -20.11 -44.86 18.53
N PRO A 931 -18.84 -44.92 18.97
CA PRO A 931 -18.27 -43.94 19.89
C PRO A 931 -18.38 -42.48 19.41
N GLU A 932 -18.11 -42.25 18.14
CA GLU A 932 -18.14 -40.94 17.47
C GLU A 932 -19.54 -40.33 17.40
N GLY A 933 -20.59 -41.16 17.27
CA GLY A 933 -21.98 -40.72 17.30
C GLY A 933 -22.39 -40.09 18.64
N CYS A 934 -21.71 -40.42 19.74
CA CYS A 934 -21.98 -39.81 21.04
C CYS A 934 -21.55 -38.33 21.10
N LEU A 935 -20.54 -37.89 20.34
CA LEU A 935 -19.99 -36.52 20.41
C LEU A 935 -20.99 -35.44 19.99
N PHE A 936 -22.03 -35.83 19.26
CA PHE A 936 -23.07 -34.95 18.70
C PHE A 936 -24.43 -35.08 19.41
N CYS A 937 -24.48 -35.85 20.50
CA CYS A 937 -25.68 -36.17 21.27
C CYS A 937 -25.87 -35.20 22.46
N ASP A 938 -27.12 -34.80 22.73
CA ASP A 938 -27.46 -33.92 23.86
C ASP A 938 -27.27 -34.59 25.25
N LYS A 939 -27.21 -35.92 25.29
CA LYS A 939 -26.99 -36.73 26.51
C LYS A 939 -25.53 -36.94 26.85
N PHE A 940 -24.61 -36.57 25.95
CA PHE A 940 -23.17 -36.69 26.15
C PHE A 940 -22.69 -35.71 27.23
N LYS A 941 -21.85 -36.21 28.13
CA LYS A 941 -21.24 -35.45 29.24
C LYS A 941 -19.77 -35.80 29.33
N ILE A 942 -18.96 -34.83 29.72
CA ILE A 942 -17.53 -35.03 29.91
C ILE A 942 -17.10 -34.38 31.23
N HIS A 943 -16.44 -35.13 32.10
CA HIS A 943 -15.89 -34.59 33.33
C HIS A 943 -14.46 -34.10 33.10
N VAL A 944 -14.05 -33.08 33.85
CA VAL A 944 -12.66 -32.61 33.87
C VAL A 944 -11.88 -33.51 34.84
N ASP A 945 -11.73 -34.78 34.47
CA ASP A 945 -10.97 -35.80 35.18
C ASP A 945 -10.06 -36.58 34.23
N GLU A 946 -9.15 -37.38 34.79
CA GLU A 946 -8.18 -38.11 33.98
C GLU A 946 -8.83 -39.13 33.04
N ILE A 947 -9.93 -39.75 33.49
CA ILE A 947 -10.60 -40.84 32.78
C ILE A 947 -11.23 -40.32 31.49
N ASP A 948 -12.05 -39.27 31.57
CA ASP A 948 -12.80 -38.76 30.43
C ASP A 948 -11.89 -37.96 29.48
N ILE A 949 -10.88 -37.26 30.00
CA ILE A 949 -9.87 -36.57 29.17
C ILE A 949 -9.07 -37.59 28.37
N ARG A 950 -8.55 -38.66 29.01
CA ARG A 950 -7.77 -39.69 28.30
C ARG A 950 -8.61 -40.37 27.22
N LYS A 951 -9.88 -40.68 27.48
CA LYS A 951 -10.80 -41.25 26.47
C LYS A 951 -11.00 -40.35 25.26
N LEU A 952 -11.26 -39.06 25.51
CA LEU A 952 -11.48 -38.08 24.46
C LEU A 952 -10.23 -37.90 23.58
N LEU A 953 -9.05 -37.77 24.21
CA LEU A 953 -7.78 -37.61 23.49
C LEU A 953 -7.36 -38.90 22.77
N SER A 954 -7.60 -40.08 23.35
CA SER A 954 -7.34 -41.36 22.70
C SER A 954 -8.18 -41.54 21.43
N CYS A 955 -9.46 -41.13 21.47
CA CYS A 955 -10.30 -41.07 20.28
C CYS A 955 -9.71 -40.17 19.21
N ARG A 956 -9.27 -38.96 19.58
CA ARG A 956 -8.65 -38.01 18.64
C ARG A 956 -7.39 -38.59 18.01
N TYR A 957 -6.55 -39.25 18.80
CA TYR A 957 -5.32 -39.88 18.36
C TYR A 957 -5.61 -40.97 17.31
N CYS A 958 -6.52 -41.91 17.61
CA CYS A 958 -6.88 -42.98 16.69
C CYS A 958 -7.52 -42.45 15.40
N VAL A 959 -8.44 -41.48 15.49
CA VAL A 959 -9.07 -40.87 14.30
C VAL A 959 -8.02 -40.20 13.42
N LYS A 960 -7.04 -39.48 14.00
CA LYS A 960 -5.95 -38.86 13.24
C LYS A 960 -5.04 -39.87 12.55
N LYS A 961 -4.82 -41.05 13.13
CA LYS A 961 -4.02 -42.12 12.52
C LYS A 961 -4.73 -42.80 11.36
N ILE A 962 -6.05 -42.90 11.41
CA ILE A 962 -6.86 -43.55 10.37
C ILE A 962 -7.22 -42.55 9.24
N ALA A 963 -7.29 -41.25 9.54
CA ALA A 963 -7.68 -40.21 8.59
C ALA A 963 -6.90 -40.17 7.26
N PRO A 964 -5.58 -40.43 7.20
CA PRO A 964 -4.82 -40.46 5.94
C PRO A 964 -5.16 -41.66 5.03
N LEU A 965 -5.87 -42.67 5.56
CA LEU A 965 -6.19 -43.90 4.83
C LEU A 965 -7.48 -43.79 4.01
N THR A 966 -8.27 -42.73 4.22
CA THR A 966 -9.45 -42.46 3.39
C THR A 966 -9.02 -41.80 2.09
N SER A 967 -9.10 -42.54 0.97
CA SER A 967 -8.79 -42.04 -0.38
C SER A 967 -9.86 -41.11 -0.96
N ASP A 968 -11.02 -40.99 -0.31
CA ASP A 968 -12.12 -40.11 -0.69
C ASP A 968 -12.12 -38.81 0.13
N GLN A 969 -11.86 -37.70 -0.56
CA GLN A 969 -11.89 -36.34 0.00
C GLN A 969 -13.26 -35.99 0.61
N ASN A 970 -14.35 -36.50 0.03
CA ASN A 970 -15.70 -36.21 0.49
C ASN A 970 -16.00 -36.92 1.83
N THR A 971 -15.48 -38.13 2.03
CA THR A 971 -15.54 -38.87 3.30
C THR A 971 -14.74 -38.16 4.39
N TYR A 972 -13.55 -37.64 4.08
CA TYR A 972 -12.74 -36.87 5.03
C TYR A 972 -13.47 -35.59 5.49
N GLU A 973 -14.02 -34.83 4.56
CA GLU A 973 -14.69 -33.55 4.84
C GLU A 973 -16.02 -33.72 5.59
N ASN A 974 -16.79 -34.78 5.28
CA ASN A 974 -18.13 -34.96 5.86
C ASN A 974 -18.16 -35.82 7.14
N LEU A 975 -17.17 -36.68 7.39
CA LEU A 975 -17.17 -37.60 8.54
C LEU A 975 -15.99 -37.37 9.48
N ILE A 976 -14.76 -37.32 8.97
CA ILE A 976 -13.56 -37.25 9.82
C ILE A 976 -13.33 -35.84 10.40
N GLN A 977 -13.40 -34.82 9.55
CA GLN A 977 -13.17 -33.43 9.97
C GLN A 977 -14.19 -32.94 11.03
N PRO A 978 -15.49 -33.25 10.93
CA PRO A 978 -16.45 -32.87 11.97
C PRO A 978 -16.18 -33.51 13.33
N ILE A 979 -15.72 -34.76 13.38
CA ILE A 979 -15.36 -35.46 14.63
C ILE A 979 -14.18 -34.77 15.31
N LEU A 980 -13.10 -34.50 14.57
CA LEU A 980 -11.91 -33.83 15.10
C LEU A 980 -12.23 -32.42 15.60
N ASN A 981 -12.98 -31.65 14.80
CA ASN A 981 -13.42 -30.31 15.20
C ASN A 981 -14.24 -30.35 16.49
N ARG A 982 -15.12 -31.35 16.64
CA ARG A 982 -15.97 -31.49 17.83
C ARG A 982 -15.14 -31.82 19.07
N ILE A 983 -14.15 -32.70 18.95
CA ILE A 983 -13.24 -33.02 20.05
C ILE A 983 -12.42 -31.80 20.47
N ASP A 984 -11.85 -31.05 19.52
CA ASP A 984 -11.01 -29.89 19.82
C ASP A 984 -11.79 -28.77 20.53
N ILE A 985 -13.09 -28.67 20.28
CA ILE A 985 -13.99 -27.76 21.02
C ILE A 985 -14.11 -28.19 22.49
N PHE A 986 -14.31 -29.48 22.77
CA PHE A 986 -14.34 -29.99 24.15
C PHE A 986 -12.98 -29.83 24.85
N VAL A 987 -11.88 -30.10 24.15
CA VAL A 987 -10.51 -29.91 24.65
C VAL A 987 -10.28 -28.44 25.02
N THR A 988 -10.75 -27.50 24.19
CA THR A 988 -10.63 -26.05 24.47
C THR A 988 -11.39 -25.64 25.72
N GLU A 989 -12.58 -26.19 25.96
CA GLU A 989 -13.35 -25.92 27.18
C GLU A 989 -12.77 -26.62 28.42
N ILE A 990 -12.24 -27.83 28.29
CA ILE A 990 -11.50 -28.51 29.37
C ILE A 990 -10.26 -27.70 29.76
N LYS A 991 -9.53 -27.16 28.76
CA LYS A 991 -8.33 -26.34 28.95
C LYS A 991 -8.60 -25.13 29.84
N LYS A 992 -9.76 -24.50 29.68
CA LYS A 992 -10.18 -23.35 30.51
C LYS A 992 -10.38 -23.73 31.99
N ARG A 993 -10.71 -24.98 32.29
CA ARG A 993 -11.04 -25.47 33.64
C ARG A 993 -9.85 -26.12 34.34
N ASN A 994 -9.02 -26.89 33.62
CA ASN A 994 -7.83 -27.52 34.17
C ASN A 994 -6.78 -27.77 33.07
N ASN A 995 -5.96 -26.76 32.81
CA ASN A 995 -4.92 -26.80 31.78
C ASN A 995 -3.85 -27.84 32.08
N ASP A 996 -3.38 -27.90 33.32
CA ASP A 996 -2.22 -28.72 33.70
C ASP A 996 -2.53 -30.22 33.57
N LEU A 997 -3.74 -30.64 33.97
CA LEU A 997 -4.19 -32.02 33.79
C LEU A 997 -4.34 -32.39 32.31
N LEU A 998 -4.87 -31.47 31.50
CA LEU A 998 -5.02 -31.67 30.07
C LEU A 998 -3.66 -31.80 29.37
N GLU A 999 -2.71 -30.90 29.65
CA GLU A 999 -1.37 -30.94 29.04
C GLU A 999 -0.62 -32.21 29.40
N LYS A 1000 -0.72 -32.66 30.66
CA LYS A 1000 -0.15 -33.93 31.11
C LYS A 1000 -0.70 -35.12 30.31
N ILE A 1001 -2.02 -35.30 30.31
CA ILE A 1001 -2.65 -36.46 29.64
C ILE A 1001 -2.48 -36.37 28.13
N GLN A 1002 -2.48 -35.17 27.57
CA GLN A 1002 -2.23 -34.97 26.15
C GLN A 1002 -0.81 -35.40 25.76
N TYR A 1003 0.20 -35.08 26.57
CA TYR A 1003 1.56 -35.56 26.34
C TYR A 1003 1.63 -37.09 26.42
N GLU A 1004 1.04 -37.70 27.45
CA GLU A 1004 0.99 -39.15 27.60
C GLU A 1004 0.29 -39.85 26.42
N VAL A 1005 -0.79 -39.27 25.89
CA VAL A 1005 -1.53 -39.85 24.74
C VAL A 1005 -0.81 -39.60 23.40
N ASP A 1006 -0.41 -38.35 23.12
CA ASP A 1006 0.11 -37.96 21.81
C ASP A 1006 1.57 -38.41 21.61
N GLU A 1007 2.41 -38.35 22.67
CA GLU A 1007 3.85 -38.64 22.61
C GLU A 1007 4.21 -40.01 23.20
N GLU A 1008 3.63 -40.41 24.33
CA GLU A 1008 3.96 -41.70 24.99
C GLU A 1008 3.06 -42.86 24.51
N GLY A 1009 1.96 -42.58 23.80
CA GLY A 1009 1.04 -43.60 23.28
C GLY A 1009 0.15 -44.25 24.35
N GLU A 1010 0.00 -43.64 25.52
CA GLU A 1010 -0.79 -44.14 26.65
C GLU A 1010 -2.30 -43.94 26.43
N LEU A 1011 -2.83 -44.65 25.44
CA LEU A 1011 -4.24 -44.66 25.05
C LEU A 1011 -5.11 -45.36 26.09
N GLU A 1012 -6.36 -44.94 26.21
CA GLU A 1012 -7.37 -45.67 26.98
C GLU A 1012 -7.64 -47.05 26.36
N THR A 1013 -7.94 -48.03 27.21
CA THR A 1013 -7.99 -49.46 26.86
C THR A 1013 -8.84 -49.80 25.63
N TYR A 1014 -10.00 -49.13 25.46
CA TYR A 1014 -10.85 -49.33 24.28
C TYR A 1014 -10.16 -48.87 23.00
N TRP A 1015 -9.56 -47.69 23.00
CA TRP A 1015 -8.90 -47.11 21.83
C TRP A 1015 -7.57 -47.76 21.51
N ARG A 1016 -6.83 -48.21 22.53
CA ARG A 1016 -5.63 -49.02 22.37
C ARG A 1016 -5.93 -50.31 21.61
N ARG A 1017 -6.91 -51.10 22.07
CA ARG A 1017 -7.34 -52.34 21.41
C ARG A 1017 -7.84 -52.09 19.98
N LYS A 1018 -8.56 -51.00 19.76
CA LYS A 1018 -9.06 -50.64 18.43
C LYS A 1018 -7.91 -50.27 17.48
N LEU A 1019 -6.87 -49.58 17.97
CA LEU A 1019 -5.68 -49.26 17.20
C LEU A 1019 -4.82 -50.50 16.92
N GLU A 1020 -4.62 -51.36 17.92
CA GLU A 1020 -3.92 -52.66 17.77
C GLU A 1020 -4.60 -53.53 16.71
N MET A 1021 -5.93 -53.63 16.75
CA MET A 1021 -6.70 -54.33 15.70
C MET A 1021 -6.44 -53.74 14.30
N PHE A 1022 -6.37 -52.42 14.16
CA PHE A 1022 -6.05 -51.80 12.86
C PHE A 1022 -4.59 -52.03 12.43
N MET A 1023 -3.67 -52.17 13.38
CA MET A 1023 -2.28 -52.54 13.10
C MET A 1023 -2.17 -54.00 12.66
N GLU A 1024 -2.85 -54.92 13.35
CA GLU A 1024 -2.92 -56.35 12.99
C GLU A 1024 -3.54 -56.58 11.60
N LEU A 1025 -4.55 -55.77 11.24
CA LEU A 1025 -5.18 -55.80 9.91
C LEU A 1025 -4.33 -55.12 8.82
N GLY A 1026 -3.14 -54.60 9.15
CA GLY A 1026 -2.24 -53.91 8.21
C GLY A 1026 -2.80 -52.57 7.70
N VAL A 1027 -3.82 -52.02 8.36
CA VAL A 1027 -4.49 -50.77 8.00
C VAL A 1027 -3.67 -49.57 8.47
N VAL A 1028 -3.01 -49.67 9.63
CA VAL A 1028 -2.11 -48.65 10.19
C VAL A 1028 -0.75 -49.30 10.45
N ILE A 1029 0.36 -48.62 10.09
CA ILE A 1029 1.74 -49.09 10.36
C ILE A 1029 2.20 -48.63 11.74
#